data_AF-A0A1X0NRI4-F1
#
_entry.id   AF-A0A1X0NRI4-F1
#
_cell.length_a   1.000
_cell.length_b   1.000
_cell.length_c   1.000
_cell.angle_alpha   90.00
_cell.angle_beta   90.00
_cell.angle_gamma   90.00
#
_symmetry.space_group_name_H-M   'P 1'
#
loop_
_entity.id
_entity.type
_entity.pdbx_description
1 polymer ?
#
loop_
_entity_poly.entity_id
_entity_poly.type
_entity_poly.pdbx_seq_one_letter_code
_entity_poly.pdbx_strand_id
1 'polypeptide(L)'
;MFSTNDARRYPGFFTRTWTPPPEGIGNRSNNIVFTHGTTPPLTPRLVTPISVRGLAATDPLGRLTHSMPTAADVQANRALVGISREEPNISPHISTLDVNASARIKDTQRCRSGWDDMTPEERMDYTARLESDMSNVKNTLDRAYHLRDHYKEEAARLRGEVMQKQALFDRLERDHRKCSEVIRSHQLEVQELRRQLDLSEGEVYRLKQVLQSKGENEFFSPMDYERRFSQNETEMARLQEENRSLENQIQNLREELKAKSSLTVQKTTKSVQVDILDESLQKMGQYEEKEEQLAQSQHLIQVLRAEMQDLRQQLQKERLDNESSLNELITQRNSTQSINTSLREEKEALDDLCRRQNKEIQELREDLLQRAPVSHQDYHALTKRYEELKEEIEHLKEKHDNSLDIALELEKQTLQQQLFNLRHEGEEKERLLQNSLKDASRLRELNENFQKELELSRMTKELLEKELSKTKKELQSTEQSNREAENIIEDLNKRVSTQLSTINQLTDRLNYIQHTTHQVKNYDEEQQSTQGIYGTTTSATTEIRTDTEIMSQKTTQTTIVKHPTKQTKVTESIQKSTDAKAVTEEQTQIPTSTAITEDITRLQMELQNACNTRKDLEIENADLRERLSAAMASIDQLAEERNVQAAKVAELTDAVSRLESTADAP
;
A
#
# COMPACT_ATOMS: atom_id res chain seq x y z
N MET A 1 -58.36 -0.78 -12.08
CA MET A 1 -58.35 -0.41 -13.51
C MET A 1 -58.05 1.07 -13.61
N PHE A 2 -57.21 1.50 -14.54
CA PHE A 2 -56.95 2.92 -14.81
C PHE A 2 -57.99 3.49 -15.77
N SER A 3 -58.22 4.80 -15.72
CA SER A 3 -59.17 5.49 -16.59
C SER A 3 -58.51 5.96 -17.89
N THR A 4 -59.31 6.19 -18.93
CA THR A 4 -58.85 6.73 -20.21
C THR A 4 -58.30 8.16 -20.12
N ASN A 5 -58.50 8.87 -19.00
CA ASN A 5 -57.93 10.18 -18.74
C ASN A 5 -56.52 10.13 -18.13
N ASP A 6 -56.12 9.02 -17.49
CA ASP A 6 -54.82 8.92 -16.81
C ASP A 6 -53.65 8.89 -17.81
N ALA A 7 -53.86 8.29 -18.98
CA ALA A 7 -52.87 8.22 -20.06
C ALA A 7 -52.43 9.61 -20.59
N ARG A 8 -53.22 10.67 -20.40
CA ARG A 8 -52.86 12.04 -20.79
C ARG A 8 -51.97 12.77 -19.78
N ARG A 9 -51.84 12.26 -18.54
CA ARG A 9 -51.06 12.91 -17.47
C ARG A 9 -49.58 12.52 -17.46
N TYR A 10 -49.19 11.46 -18.17
CA TYR A 10 -47.82 10.92 -18.16
C TYR A 10 -47.29 10.65 -19.58
N PRO A 11 -46.98 11.71 -20.36
CA PRO A 11 -46.42 11.59 -21.72
C PRO A 11 -44.99 11.04 -21.67
N GLY A 12 -44.87 9.72 -21.65
CA GLY A 12 -43.60 8.98 -21.58
C GLY A 12 -43.71 7.59 -20.97
N PHE A 13 -44.73 7.33 -20.14
CA PHE A 13 -44.89 6.04 -19.44
C PHE A 13 -45.43 4.89 -20.32
N PHE A 14 -45.94 5.21 -21.52
CA PHE A 14 -46.48 4.25 -22.46
C PHE A 14 -45.72 4.31 -23.80
N THR A 15 -44.67 3.51 -23.92
CA THR A 15 -44.02 3.23 -25.22
C THR A 15 -44.05 1.73 -25.51
N ARG A 16 -44.63 1.38 -26.68
CA ARG A 16 -44.59 0.04 -27.32
C ARG A 16 -44.79 -1.19 -26.40
N THR A 17 -46.02 -1.45 -25.98
CA THR A 17 -46.86 -2.60 -26.44
C THR A 17 -48.15 -2.65 -25.62
N TRP A 18 -49.27 -2.23 -26.20
CA TRP A 18 -50.60 -2.49 -25.62
C TRP A 18 -51.64 -2.64 -26.73
N THR A 19 -51.96 -3.88 -27.09
CA THR A 19 -53.12 -4.23 -27.92
C THR A 19 -54.33 -4.41 -27.00
N PRO A 20 -55.45 -3.69 -27.22
CA PRO A 20 -56.65 -3.86 -26.41
C PRO A 20 -57.29 -5.24 -26.66
N PRO A 21 -57.96 -5.84 -25.66
CA PRO A 21 -58.85 -6.97 -25.90
C PRO A 21 -60.05 -6.54 -26.76
N PRO A 22 -60.67 -7.45 -27.53
CA PRO A 22 -61.77 -7.11 -28.44
C PRO A 22 -63.01 -6.62 -27.71
N GLU A 23 -63.62 -5.55 -28.23
CA GLU A 23 -64.89 -5.02 -27.72
C GLU A 23 -66.07 -5.92 -28.11
N GLY A 24 -66.88 -6.35 -27.14
CA GLY A 24 -68.11 -7.09 -27.40
C GLY A 24 -68.74 -7.65 -26.13
N ILE A 25 -70.07 -7.52 -26.04
CA ILE A 25 -70.92 -7.94 -24.90
C ILE A 25 -70.63 -7.13 -23.60
N GLY A 26 -71.54 -6.32 -23.07
CA GLY A 26 -72.89 -5.97 -23.50
C GLY A 26 -73.81 -5.76 -22.29
N ASN A 27 -74.39 -4.55 -22.14
CA ASN A 27 -75.23 -4.19 -21.01
C ASN A 27 -76.39 -5.17 -20.77
N ARG A 28 -76.50 -5.75 -19.57
CA ARG A 28 -77.78 -6.23 -19.00
C ARG A 28 -77.89 -5.89 -17.52
N SER A 29 -79.13 -5.75 -17.08
CA SER A 29 -79.55 -5.08 -15.85
C SER A 29 -80.09 -6.03 -14.78
N ASN A 30 -79.95 -5.61 -13.52
CA ASN A 30 -80.78 -5.95 -12.36
C ASN A 30 -80.78 -7.38 -11.81
N ASN A 31 -80.81 -7.42 -10.48
CA ASN A 31 -81.27 -8.50 -9.59
C ASN A 31 -80.54 -9.85 -9.65
N ILE A 32 -79.97 -10.26 -8.51
CA ILE A 32 -80.62 -11.25 -7.62
C ILE A 32 -79.97 -11.24 -6.21
N VAL A 33 -80.83 -11.02 -5.22
CA VAL A 33 -80.82 -11.52 -3.82
C VAL A 33 -79.49 -11.56 -3.03
N PHE A 34 -79.44 -10.77 -1.94
CA PHE A 34 -78.66 -11.10 -0.74
C PHE A 34 -79.38 -12.19 0.09
N THR A 35 -78.68 -13.26 0.45
CA THR A 35 -79.05 -14.15 1.57
C THR A 35 -77.78 -14.55 2.32
N HIS A 36 -77.78 -14.36 3.64
CA HIS A 36 -76.64 -14.76 4.49
C HIS A 36 -76.57 -16.29 4.61
N GLY A 37 -75.35 -16.84 4.48
CA GLY A 37 -75.05 -18.26 4.63
C GLY A 37 -73.81 -18.48 5.49
N THR A 38 -74.05 -18.91 6.73
CA THR A 38 -73.11 -19.40 7.76
C THR A 38 -71.72 -19.87 7.30
N THR A 39 -70.68 -19.42 8.00
CA THR A 39 -69.32 -20.00 7.96
C THR A 39 -69.19 -21.29 8.81
N PRO A 40 -68.71 -22.41 8.24
CA PRO A 40 -68.16 -23.57 8.94
C PRO A 40 -66.61 -23.59 8.84
N PRO A 41 -65.87 -24.48 9.55
CA PRO A 41 -64.68 -24.03 10.27
C PRO A 41 -63.33 -24.22 9.56
N LEU A 42 -62.38 -23.35 9.90
CA LEU A 42 -60.95 -23.56 9.66
C LEU A 42 -60.43 -24.70 10.54
N THR A 43 -60.35 -25.91 9.98
CA THR A 43 -59.50 -26.98 10.50
C THR A 43 -58.14 -26.91 9.78
N PRO A 44 -57.00 -26.80 10.50
CA PRO A 44 -55.70 -26.68 9.86
C PRO A 44 -55.25 -28.02 9.29
N ARG A 45 -55.54 -28.27 8.01
CA ARG A 45 -54.81 -29.31 7.27
C ARG A 45 -53.37 -28.85 7.10
N LEU A 46 -52.49 -29.46 7.89
CA LEU A 46 -51.05 -29.28 7.85
C LEU A 46 -50.52 -29.47 6.41
N VAL A 47 -50.22 -28.35 5.75
CA VAL A 47 -49.31 -28.37 4.60
C VAL A 47 -47.91 -28.65 5.15
N THR A 48 -47.21 -29.60 4.55
CA THR A 48 -45.86 -30.01 4.98
C THR A 48 -44.93 -28.80 5.08
N PRO A 49 -44.11 -28.69 6.14
CA PRO A 49 -43.14 -27.60 6.23
C PRO A 49 -42.21 -27.63 5.02
N ILE A 50 -41.94 -26.46 4.45
CA ILE A 50 -40.98 -26.32 3.35
C ILE A 50 -39.64 -26.77 3.88
N SER A 51 -39.09 -27.84 3.30
CA SER A 51 -37.75 -28.31 3.62
C SER A 51 -36.75 -27.24 3.20
N VAL A 52 -36.16 -26.55 4.18
CA VAL A 52 -35.01 -25.66 3.96
C VAL A 52 -33.83 -26.55 3.60
N ARG A 53 -33.74 -26.89 2.31
CA ARG A 53 -32.62 -27.63 1.74
C ARG A 53 -31.40 -26.72 1.88
N GLY A 54 -30.48 -27.09 2.76
CA GLY A 54 -29.47 -26.18 3.29
C GLY A 54 -28.59 -25.54 2.22
N LEU A 55 -28.06 -24.36 2.54
CA LEU A 55 -26.95 -23.73 1.80
C LEU A 55 -25.63 -24.47 2.11
N ALA A 56 -25.62 -25.77 1.85
CA ALA A 56 -24.52 -26.70 1.98
C ALA A 56 -24.40 -27.48 0.66
N ALA A 57 -23.91 -26.78 -0.37
CA ALA A 57 -23.69 -27.30 -1.71
C ALA A 57 -22.31 -26.88 -2.25
N THR A 58 -21.29 -26.93 -1.39
CA THR A 58 -19.93 -27.22 -1.80
C THR A 58 -19.88 -28.69 -2.24
N ASP A 59 -19.94 -28.95 -3.55
CA ASP A 59 -19.76 -30.28 -4.15
C ASP A 59 -18.52 -30.25 -5.07
N PRO A 60 -17.77 -31.35 -5.22
CA PRO A 60 -16.34 -31.24 -4.98
C PRO A 60 -15.51 -31.51 -6.24
N LEU A 61 -14.96 -30.44 -6.83
CA LEU A 61 -14.00 -30.56 -7.92
C LEU A 61 -12.60 -30.94 -7.40
N GLY A 62 -12.37 -32.25 -7.34
CA GLY A 62 -11.12 -32.89 -7.75
C GLY A 62 -9.83 -32.57 -6.97
N ARG A 63 -9.26 -33.60 -6.34
CA ARG A 63 -7.85 -33.59 -5.90
C ARG A 63 -6.92 -33.17 -7.04
N LEU A 64 -6.18 -32.08 -6.86
CA LEU A 64 -4.87 -31.88 -7.49
C LEU A 64 -3.80 -31.87 -6.41
N THR A 65 -3.41 -33.06 -5.98
CA THR A 65 -2.27 -33.30 -5.07
C THR A 65 -0.95 -33.18 -5.84
N HIS A 66 -0.61 -31.96 -6.25
CA HIS A 66 0.66 -31.58 -6.85
C HIS A 66 1.18 -30.35 -6.09
N SER A 67 2.04 -30.59 -5.10
CA SER A 67 3.50 -30.47 -5.23
C SER A 67 3.96 -29.00 -5.31
N MET A 68 4.69 -28.57 -4.28
CA MET A 68 5.50 -27.36 -4.33
C MET A 68 6.34 -27.36 -5.62
N PRO A 69 6.43 -26.24 -6.36
CA PRO A 69 7.27 -26.21 -7.56
C PRO A 69 8.73 -26.36 -7.16
N THR A 70 9.32 -27.52 -7.51
CA THR A 70 10.77 -27.70 -7.54
C THR A 70 11.35 -26.67 -8.53
N ALA A 71 12.60 -26.24 -8.34
CA ALA A 71 13.21 -25.09 -9.01
C ALA A 71 13.50 -25.24 -10.54
N ALA A 72 12.68 -26.00 -11.28
CA ALA A 72 12.77 -26.22 -12.72
C ALA A 72 11.68 -25.50 -13.54
N ASP A 73 10.48 -25.30 -13.00
CA ASP A 73 9.31 -24.80 -13.77
C ASP A 73 9.24 -23.26 -13.91
N VAL A 74 10.33 -22.54 -13.63
CA VAL A 74 10.40 -21.08 -13.85
C VAL A 74 10.74 -20.77 -15.30
N GLN A 75 9.83 -21.09 -16.22
CA GLN A 75 9.86 -20.57 -17.59
C GLN A 75 8.78 -19.51 -17.84
N ALA A 76 9.23 -18.37 -18.37
CA ALA A 76 8.44 -17.41 -19.14
C ALA A 76 7.35 -16.55 -18.47
N ASN A 77 7.31 -16.38 -17.14
CA ASN A 77 6.62 -15.22 -16.53
C ASN A 77 7.49 -13.94 -16.62
N ARG A 78 7.67 -13.43 -17.84
CA ARG A 78 8.32 -12.14 -18.13
C ARG A 78 7.29 -11.10 -18.64
N ALA A 79 6.39 -10.70 -17.75
CA ALA A 79 5.51 -9.54 -17.93
C ALA A 79 5.84 -8.46 -16.88
N LEU A 80 5.68 -7.18 -17.23
CA LEU A 80 5.97 -6.00 -16.39
C LEU A 80 7.45 -5.80 -15.97
N VAL A 81 8.38 -5.95 -16.92
CA VAL A 81 9.61 -5.10 -16.95
C VAL A 81 9.77 -4.57 -18.36
N GLY A 82 9.73 -3.25 -18.54
CA GLY A 82 9.91 -2.60 -19.86
C GLY A 82 8.75 -1.73 -20.38
N ILE A 83 8.01 -1.05 -19.50
CA ILE A 83 7.25 0.15 -19.89
C ILE A 83 7.75 1.35 -19.07
N SER A 84 9.02 1.67 -19.21
CA SER A 84 9.56 2.95 -18.74
C SER A 84 8.87 4.07 -19.51
N ARG A 85 8.28 5.04 -18.80
CA ARG A 85 7.79 6.30 -19.39
C ARG A 85 8.98 7.22 -19.67
N GLU A 86 9.76 6.87 -20.67
CA GLU A 86 10.67 7.81 -21.33
C GLU A 86 10.00 8.23 -22.64
N GLU A 87 9.64 9.50 -22.74
CA GLU A 87 9.09 10.06 -23.97
C GLU A 87 10.20 10.03 -25.04
N PRO A 88 9.94 9.53 -26.26
CA PRO A 88 10.91 9.62 -27.32
C PRO A 88 11.13 11.10 -27.65
N ASN A 89 12.31 11.61 -27.30
CA ASN A 89 12.76 12.96 -27.67
C ASN A 89 12.98 13.03 -29.20
N ILE A 90 11.87 13.16 -29.95
CA ILE A 90 11.87 13.41 -31.40
C ILE A 90 12.26 14.87 -31.63
N SER A 91 13.54 15.19 -31.39
CA SER A 91 14.16 16.46 -31.77
C SER A 91 14.23 16.53 -33.31
N PRO A 92 13.46 17.40 -33.99
CA PRO A 92 13.18 17.26 -35.43
C PRO A 92 14.27 17.89 -36.33
N HIS A 93 15.55 17.80 -35.94
CA HIS A 93 16.66 18.49 -36.61
C HIS A 93 17.92 17.62 -36.76
N ILE A 94 17.84 16.60 -37.64
CA ILE A 94 19.04 16.14 -38.37
C ILE A 94 19.10 16.95 -39.68
N SER A 95 19.61 18.18 -39.58
CA SER A 95 20.06 18.91 -40.77
C SER A 95 21.40 18.33 -41.21
N THR A 96 21.58 18.10 -42.50
CA THR A 96 22.82 17.54 -43.05
C THR A 96 23.96 18.56 -42.94
N LEU A 97 24.94 18.30 -42.07
CA LEU A 97 26.37 18.65 -42.21
C LEU A 97 27.11 18.41 -40.87
N ASP A 98 27.85 17.31 -40.78
CA ASP A 98 29.31 17.43 -40.74
C ASP A 98 29.97 16.14 -41.27
N VAL A 99 31.24 16.21 -41.67
CA VAL A 99 32.01 15.10 -42.24
C VAL A 99 33.35 15.01 -41.51
N ASN A 100 33.78 13.77 -41.19
CA ASN A 100 35.02 13.38 -40.49
C ASN A 100 34.95 13.37 -38.95
N ALA A 101 34.26 12.36 -38.39
CA ALA A 101 34.44 11.94 -37.00
C ALA A 101 34.53 10.40 -36.88
N SER A 102 35.53 9.79 -37.53
CA SER A 102 35.80 8.34 -37.42
C SER A 102 36.43 7.96 -36.06
N ALA A 103 35.67 8.12 -34.98
CA ALA A 103 36.02 7.68 -33.64
C ALA A 103 35.21 6.44 -33.23
N ARG A 104 35.86 5.47 -32.56
CA ARG A 104 35.27 4.17 -32.25
C ARG A 104 34.39 4.24 -30.99
N ILE A 105 33.07 4.25 -31.16
CA ILE A 105 32.17 3.80 -30.08
C ILE A 105 32.29 2.29 -29.98
N LYS A 106 32.77 1.80 -28.84
CA LYS A 106 33.06 0.38 -28.60
C LYS A 106 32.20 -0.23 -27.48
N ASP A 107 31.01 0.33 -27.30
CA ASP A 107 30.04 -0.11 -26.30
C ASP A 107 29.08 -1.15 -26.90
N THR A 108 29.37 -2.42 -26.64
CA THR A 108 28.51 -3.54 -27.03
C THR A 108 27.30 -3.67 -26.11
N GLN A 109 26.47 -2.64 -26.04
CA GLN A 109 25.05 -2.89 -25.77
C GLN A 109 24.53 -3.75 -26.93
N ARG A 110 24.06 -4.97 -26.64
CA ARG A 110 23.29 -5.73 -27.63
C ARG A 110 21.94 -5.03 -27.82
N CYS A 111 21.88 -4.14 -28.80
CA CYS A 111 20.62 -3.78 -29.44
C CYS A 111 19.87 -5.08 -29.74
N ARG A 112 18.56 -5.12 -29.48
CA ARG A 112 17.72 -6.22 -29.96
C ARG A 112 17.84 -6.26 -31.49
N SER A 113 17.83 -7.45 -32.08
CA SER A 113 17.70 -7.60 -33.53
C SER A 113 16.53 -6.76 -34.03
N GLY A 114 16.76 -5.97 -35.08
CA GLY A 114 15.71 -5.23 -35.73
C GLY A 114 14.65 -6.17 -36.29
N TRP A 115 13.47 -5.62 -36.62
CA TRP A 115 12.43 -6.41 -37.29
C TRP A 115 12.98 -7.17 -38.50
N ASP A 116 13.87 -6.54 -39.26
CA ASP A 116 14.47 -7.11 -40.47
C ASP A 116 15.66 -8.04 -40.24
N ASP A 117 16.27 -8.02 -39.05
CA ASP A 117 17.32 -8.97 -38.66
C ASP A 117 16.75 -10.30 -38.13
N MET A 118 15.49 -10.31 -37.66
CA MET A 118 14.83 -11.52 -37.17
C MET A 118 14.53 -12.50 -38.30
N THR A 119 14.70 -13.80 -38.03
CA THR A 119 14.30 -14.88 -38.94
C THR A 119 12.76 -14.93 -39.12
N PRO A 120 12.24 -15.54 -40.21
CA PRO A 120 10.79 -15.64 -40.42
C PRO A 120 10.05 -16.33 -39.27
N GLU A 121 10.67 -17.34 -38.65
CA GLU A 121 10.12 -18.10 -37.52
C GLU A 121 10.06 -17.21 -36.26
N GLU A 122 11.14 -16.49 -35.93
CA GLU A 122 11.13 -15.53 -34.82
C GLU A 122 10.09 -14.41 -34.99
N ARG A 123 9.86 -13.94 -36.23
CA ARG A 123 8.80 -12.96 -36.54
C ARG A 123 7.40 -13.54 -36.33
N MET A 124 7.15 -14.80 -36.71
CA MET A 124 5.87 -15.47 -36.43
C MET A 124 5.64 -15.68 -34.93
N ASP A 125 6.65 -16.17 -34.20
CA ASP A 125 6.53 -16.30 -32.74
C ASP A 125 6.33 -14.94 -32.05
N TYR A 126 6.98 -13.88 -32.54
CA TYR A 126 6.82 -12.53 -32.01
C TYR A 126 5.42 -11.96 -32.29
N THR A 127 4.88 -12.16 -33.49
CA THR A 127 3.48 -11.75 -33.80
C THR A 127 2.46 -12.56 -33.02
N ALA A 128 2.62 -13.89 -32.89
CA ALA A 128 1.75 -14.72 -32.06
C ALA A 128 1.77 -14.32 -30.57
N ARG A 129 2.94 -13.90 -30.05
CA ARG A 129 3.05 -13.32 -28.69
C ARG A 129 2.30 -11.98 -28.59
N LEU A 130 2.47 -11.08 -29.55
CA LEU A 130 1.71 -9.82 -29.57
C LEU A 130 0.19 -10.02 -29.69
N GLU A 131 -0.28 -11.00 -30.47
CA GLU A 131 -1.71 -11.35 -30.59
C GLU A 131 -2.26 -11.94 -29.28
N SER A 132 -1.47 -12.76 -28.58
CA SER A 132 -1.78 -13.25 -27.23
C SER A 132 -1.86 -12.10 -26.22
N ASP A 133 -0.86 -11.21 -26.19
CA ASP A 133 -0.83 -10.05 -25.30
C ASP A 133 -1.99 -9.09 -25.57
N MET A 134 -2.30 -8.79 -26.83
CA MET A 134 -3.48 -7.99 -27.21
C MET A 134 -4.80 -8.67 -26.81
N SER A 135 -4.88 -9.99 -26.90
CA SER A 135 -6.05 -10.76 -26.43
C SER A 135 -6.17 -10.70 -24.90
N ASN A 136 -5.06 -10.77 -24.17
CA ASN A 136 -5.04 -10.63 -22.71
C ASN A 136 -5.41 -9.20 -22.25
N VAL A 137 -4.91 -8.17 -22.94
CA VAL A 137 -5.31 -6.76 -22.71
C VAL A 137 -6.80 -6.57 -22.99
N LYS A 138 -7.33 -7.15 -24.08
CA LYS A 138 -8.77 -7.11 -24.36
C LYS A 138 -9.59 -7.80 -23.26
N ASN A 139 -9.25 -9.03 -22.89
CA ASN A 139 -9.97 -9.80 -21.87
C ASN A 139 -9.95 -9.11 -20.49
N THR A 140 -8.85 -8.43 -20.14
CA THR A 140 -8.77 -7.65 -18.90
C THR A 140 -9.59 -6.36 -18.96
N LEU A 141 -9.65 -5.69 -20.11
CA LEU A 141 -10.51 -4.52 -20.35
C LEU A 141 -12.00 -4.89 -20.31
N ASP A 142 -12.40 -5.98 -20.98
CA ASP A 142 -13.78 -6.48 -20.97
C ASP A 142 -14.20 -6.87 -19.54
N ARG A 143 -13.32 -7.53 -18.76
CA ARG A 143 -13.54 -7.80 -17.33
C ARG A 143 -13.68 -6.51 -16.50
N ALA A 144 -12.89 -5.48 -16.79
CA ALA A 144 -13.00 -4.18 -16.12
C ALA A 144 -14.32 -3.46 -16.43
N TYR A 145 -14.83 -3.57 -17.67
CA TYR A 145 -16.15 -3.06 -18.03
C TYR A 145 -17.29 -3.82 -17.34
N HIS A 146 -17.23 -5.16 -17.26
CA HIS A 146 -18.20 -5.95 -16.50
C HIS A 146 -18.20 -5.58 -15.00
N LEU A 147 -17.04 -5.42 -14.37
CA LEU A 147 -16.94 -4.96 -12.98
C LEU A 147 -17.52 -3.55 -12.80
N ARG A 148 -17.18 -2.60 -13.68
CA ARG A 148 -17.71 -1.23 -13.67
C ARG A 148 -19.25 -1.24 -13.73
N ASP A 149 -19.83 -2.06 -14.58
CA ASP A 149 -21.29 -2.05 -14.80
C ASP A 149 -22.03 -2.81 -13.69
N HIS A 150 -21.46 -3.89 -13.14
CA HIS A 150 -21.93 -4.49 -11.88
C HIS A 150 -21.93 -3.46 -10.72
N TYR A 151 -20.88 -2.64 -10.58
CA TYR A 151 -20.86 -1.58 -9.56
C TYR A 151 -21.92 -0.47 -9.81
N LYS A 152 -22.30 -0.20 -11.07
CA LYS A 152 -23.42 0.72 -11.37
C LYS A 152 -24.77 0.11 -10.97
N GLU A 153 -24.99 -1.15 -11.28
CA GLU A 153 -26.21 -1.88 -10.92
C GLU A 153 -26.36 -1.99 -9.40
N GLU A 154 -25.29 -2.32 -8.69
CA GLU A 154 -25.26 -2.37 -7.23
C GLU A 154 -25.48 -0.98 -6.60
N ALA A 155 -24.86 0.08 -7.14
CA ALA A 155 -25.13 1.45 -6.70
C ALA A 155 -26.58 1.88 -6.96
N ALA A 156 -27.20 1.41 -8.06
CA ALA A 156 -28.61 1.66 -8.34
C ALA A 156 -29.53 0.88 -7.38
N ARG A 157 -29.21 -0.38 -7.05
CA ARG A 157 -29.91 -1.18 -6.03
C ARG A 157 -29.87 -0.51 -4.66
N LEU A 158 -28.67 -0.18 -4.18
CA LEU A 158 -28.47 0.49 -2.89
C LEU A 158 -29.19 1.84 -2.84
N ARG A 159 -29.16 2.63 -3.92
CA ARG A 159 -29.94 3.89 -4.01
C ARG A 159 -31.44 3.63 -3.94
N GLY A 160 -31.94 2.55 -4.54
CA GLY A 160 -33.34 2.12 -4.42
C GLY A 160 -33.71 1.76 -2.98
N GLU A 161 -32.89 0.97 -2.30
CA GLU A 161 -33.10 0.60 -0.88
C GLU A 161 -33.05 1.81 0.06
N VAL A 162 -32.14 2.77 -0.16
CA VAL A 162 -32.07 4.02 0.60
C VAL A 162 -33.35 4.84 0.41
N MET A 163 -33.85 4.98 -0.83
CA MET A 163 -35.11 5.69 -1.10
C MET A 163 -36.33 5.01 -0.46
N GLN A 164 -36.37 3.67 -0.44
CA GLN A 164 -37.42 2.92 0.25
C GLN A 164 -37.34 3.12 1.77
N LYS A 165 -36.14 3.04 2.36
CA LYS A 165 -35.92 3.30 3.80
C LYS A 165 -36.30 4.74 4.17
N GLN A 166 -35.95 5.74 3.36
CA GLN A 166 -36.37 7.12 3.57
C GLN A 166 -37.90 7.26 3.56
N ALA A 167 -38.60 6.69 2.58
CA ALA A 167 -40.07 6.74 2.51
C ALA A 167 -40.76 6.05 3.71
N LEU A 168 -40.10 5.06 4.34
CA LEU A 168 -40.54 4.44 5.58
C LEU A 168 -40.27 5.34 6.80
N PHE A 169 -39.11 6.01 6.88
CA PHE A 169 -38.84 7.02 7.92
C PHE A 169 -39.80 8.21 7.82
N ASP A 170 -40.02 8.75 6.62
CA ASP A 170 -41.00 9.83 6.36
C ASP A 170 -42.42 9.44 6.80
N ARG A 171 -42.76 8.14 6.73
CA ARG A 171 -44.02 7.60 7.26
C ARG A 171 -44.00 7.51 8.78
N LEU A 172 -42.95 6.93 9.36
CA LEU A 172 -42.80 6.79 10.81
C LEU A 172 -42.83 8.16 11.50
N GLU A 173 -42.20 9.19 10.93
CA GLU A 173 -42.30 10.57 11.42
C GLU A 173 -43.72 11.10 11.38
N ARG A 174 -44.46 10.92 10.27
CA ARG A 174 -45.86 11.37 10.17
C ARG A 174 -46.76 10.67 11.18
N ASP A 175 -46.55 9.38 11.39
CA ASP A 175 -47.33 8.60 12.35
C ASP A 175 -46.91 8.92 13.81
N HIS A 176 -45.63 9.20 14.09
CA HIS A 176 -45.17 9.75 15.37
C HIS A 176 -45.77 11.12 15.69
N ARG A 177 -45.79 12.05 14.72
CA ARG A 177 -46.41 13.39 14.89
C ARG A 177 -47.90 13.28 15.26
N LYS A 178 -48.66 12.38 14.63
CA LYS A 178 -50.05 12.08 15.02
C LYS A 178 -50.13 11.54 16.45
N CYS A 179 -49.25 10.63 16.84
CA CYS A 179 -49.19 10.14 18.23
C CYS A 179 -48.92 11.30 19.21
N SER A 180 -48.01 12.23 18.89
CA SER A 180 -47.77 13.44 19.70
C SER A 180 -49.01 14.34 19.79
N GLU A 181 -49.75 14.53 18.69
CA GLU A 181 -51.01 15.28 18.67
C GLU A 181 -52.09 14.62 19.54
N VAL A 182 -52.22 13.29 19.47
CA VAL A 182 -53.14 12.51 20.29
C VAL A 182 -52.76 12.57 21.77
N ILE A 183 -51.48 12.43 22.12
CA ILE A 183 -50.98 12.57 23.50
C ILE A 183 -51.28 13.98 24.03
N ARG A 184 -51.00 15.03 23.24
CA ARG A 184 -51.33 16.42 23.59
C ARG A 184 -52.84 16.62 23.80
N SER A 185 -53.68 15.96 23.01
CA SER A 185 -55.14 16.01 23.18
C SER A 185 -55.57 15.40 24.51
N HIS A 186 -55.07 14.21 24.86
CA HIS A 186 -55.36 13.56 26.15
C HIS A 186 -54.79 14.36 27.33
N GLN A 187 -53.64 15.04 27.17
CA GLN A 187 -53.11 15.93 28.20
C GLN A 187 -54.02 17.14 28.47
N LEU A 188 -54.60 17.75 27.43
CA LEU A 188 -55.57 18.83 27.58
C LEU A 188 -56.89 18.34 28.20
N GLU A 189 -57.36 17.15 27.80
CA GLU A 189 -58.54 16.51 28.40
C GLU A 189 -58.32 16.20 29.89
N VAL A 190 -57.16 15.66 30.28
CA VAL A 190 -56.80 15.43 31.69
C VAL A 190 -56.66 16.75 32.48
N GLN A 191 -56.21 17.84 31.85
CA GLN A 191 -56.20 19.16 32.48
C GLN A 191 -57.61 19.71 32.69
N GLU A 192 -58.51 19.57 31.71
CA GLU A 192 -59.91 19.98 31.81
C GLU A 192 -60.69 19.14 32.83
N LEU A 193 -60.48 17.82 32.87
CA LEU A 193 -61.08 16.94 33.88
C LEU A 193 -60.58 17.25 35.29
N ARG A 194 -59.30 17.61 35.47
CA ARG A 194 -58.78 18.13 36.75
C ARG A 194 -59.46 19.45 37.13
N ARG A 195 -59.56 20.41 36.20
CA ARG A 195 -60.23 21.69 36.43
C ARG A 195 -61.72 21.51 36.80
N GLN A 196 -62.39 20.51 36.23
CA GLN A 196 -63.77 20.14 36.60
C GLN A 196 -63.84 19.48 37.99
N LEU A 197 -62.88 18.61 38.33
CA LEU A 197 -62.75 18.06 39.67
C LEU A 197 -62.53 19.16 40.71
N ASP A 198 -61.56 20.06 40.50
CA ASP A 198 -61.24 21.20 41.37
C ASP A 198 -62.48 22.08 41.63
N LEU A 199 -63.29 22.34 40.59
CA LEU A 199 -64.56 23.05 40.73
C LEU A 199 -65.58 22.26 41.57
N SER A 200 -65.73 20.96 41.32
CA SER A 200 -66.65 20.11 42.07
C SER A 200 -66.25 19.96 43.55
N GLU A 201 -64.95 19.88 43.84
CA GLU A 201 -64.42 19.88 45.21
C GLU A 201 -64.64 21.24 45.88
N GLY A 202 -64.48 22.35 45.15
CA GLY A 202 -64.84 23.69 45.60
C GLY A 202 -66.34 23.85 45.90
N GLU A 203 -67.22 23.27 45.08
CA GLU A 203 -68.66 23.23 45.34
C GLU A 203 -69.02 22.35 46.54
N VAL A 204 -68.40 21.18 46.68
CA VAL A 204 -68.56 20.29 47.85
C VAL A 204 -68.06 20.99 49.13
N TYR A 205 -66.94 21.72 49.06
CA TYR A 205 -66.43 22.52 50.19
C TYR A 205 -67.42 23.64 50.56
N ARG A 206 -67.95 24.38 49.58
CA ARG A 206 -68.99 25.41 49.78
C ARG A 206 -70.25 24.81 50.38
N LEU A 207 -70.72 23.66 49.90
CA LEU A 207 -71.89 22.96 50.43
C LEU A 207 -71.65 22.45 51.86
N LYS A 208 -70.45 21.94 52.15
CA LYS A 208 -70.03 21.53 53.50
C LYS A 208 -69.99 22.73 54.46
N GLN A 209 -69.46 23.87 54.03
CA GLN A 209 -69.46 25.11 54.80
C GLN A 209 -70.88 25.63 55.06
N VAL A 210 -71.78 25.55 54.06
CA VAL A 210 -73.21 25.87 54.24
C VAL A 210 -73.87 24.91 55.25
N LEU A 211 -73.59 23.60 55.18
CA LEU A 211 -74.09 22.62 56.15
C LEU A 211 -73.57 22.88 57.56
N GLN A 212 -72.28 23.24 57.72
CA GLN A 212 -71.71 23.63 59.02
C GLN A 212 -72.36 24.92 59.55
N SER A 213 -72.56 25.93 58.71
CA SER A 213 -73.27 27.17 59.12
C SER A 213 -74.73 26.95 59.55
N LYS A 214 -75.38 25.87 59.06
CA LYS A 214 -76.70 25.42 59.54
C LYS A 214 -76.61 24.61 60.84
N GLY A 215 -75.55 23.81 61.02
CA GLY A 215 -75.34 23.02 62.24
C GLY A 215 -75.01 23.86 63.48
N GLU A 216 -74.47 25.06 63.30
CA GLU A 216 -74.02 25.93 64.41
C GLU A 216 -74.94 27.14 64.68
N ASN A 217 -76.07 27.29 63.96
CA ASN A 217 -77.02 28.41 64.14
C ASN A 217 -78.50 28.01 63.96
N GLU A 218 -79.04 27.19 64.86
CA GLU A 218 -80.49 27.14 65.14
C GLU A 218 -80.88 27.99 66.36
N PHE A 219 -80.38 29.24 66.41
CA PHE A 219 -81.01 30.30 67.20
C PHE A 219 -81.82 31.22 66.26
N PHE A 220 -83.06 30.80 65.97
CA PHE A 220 -84.05 31.70 65.39
C PHE A 220 -84.29 32.88 66.35
N SER A 221 -84.44 34.08 65.80
CA SER A 221 -84.75 35.27 66.61
C SER A 221 -86.11 35.09 67.32
N PRO A 222 -86.28 35.53 68.59
CA PRO A 222 -87.57 35.44 69.28
C PRO A 222 -88.75 36.04 68.49
N MET A 223 -88.49 37.08 67.68
CA MET A 223 -89.44 37.71 66.77
C MET A 223 -90.01 36.77 65.69
N ASP A 224 -89.27 35.74 65.28
CA ASP A 224 -89.73 34.76 64.29
C ASP A 224 -90.51 33.61 64.94
N TYR A 225 -90.20 33.29 66.20
CA TYR A 225 -91.03 32.40 67.02
C TYR A 225 -92.40 33.02 67.27
N GLU A 226 -92.46 34.28 67.71
CA GLU A 226 -93.70 34.97 68.03
C GLU A 226 -94.58 35.15 66.78
N ARG A 227 -93.98 35.50 65.63
CA ARG A 227 -94.70 35.58 64.35
C ARG A 227 -95.28 34.24 63.89
N ARG A 228 -94.53 33.13 64.04
CA ARG A 228 -95.02 31.77 63.73
C ARG A 228 -96.08 31.32 64.72
N PHE A 229 -95.97 31.71 65.99
CA PHE A 229 -96.97 31.39 67.02
C PHE A 229 -98.31 32.04 66.69
N SER A 230 -98.35 33.34 66.40
CA SER A 230 -99.60 34.01 65.99
C SER A 230 -100.17 33.48 64.67
N GLN A 231 -99.32 33.06 63.72
CA GLN A 231 -99.79 32.36 62.51
C GLN A 231 -100.48 31.04 62.87
N ASN A 232 -99.83 30.20 63.68
CA ASN A 232 -100.39 28.93 64.15
C ASN A 232 -101.69 29.14 64.98
N GLU A 233 -101.80 30.20 65.77
CA GLU A 233 -103.05 30.54 66.48
C GLU A 233 -104.19 30.86 65.50
N THR A 234 -103.93 31.65 64.45
CA THR A 234 -104.96 31.94 63.42
C THR A 234 -105.35 30.70 62.61
N GLU A 235 -104.40 29.80 62.34
CA GLU A 235 -104.67 28.53 61.66
C GLU A 235 -105.47 27.56 62.55
N MET A 236 -105.12 27.45 63.84
CA MET A 236 -105.87 26.68 64.84
C MET A 236 -107.29 27.21 65.03
N ALA A 237 -107.49 28.54 65.06
CA ALA A 237 -108.82 29.14 65.15
C ALA A 237 -109.69 28.77 63.93
N ARG A 238 -109.12 28.85 62.73
CA ARG A 238 -109.79 28.43 61.48
C ARG A 238 -110.14 26.94 61.50
N LEU A 239 -109.22 26.07 61.89
CA LEU A 239 -109.45 24.63 61.98
C LEU A 239 -110.48 24.24 63.05
N GLN A 240 -110.63 25.03 64.12
CA GLN A 240 -111.72 24.86 65.09
C GLN A 240 -113.09 25.24 64.52
N GLU A 241 -113.16 26.31 63.71
CA GLU A 241 -114.40 26.71 63.04
C GLU A 241 -114.80 25.71 61.95
N GLU A 242 -113.83 25.17 61.20
CA GLU A 242 -114.03 24.12 60.21
C GLU A 242 -114.49 22.79 60.87
N ASN A 243 -113.91 22.41 62.01
CA ASN A 243 -114.41 21.27 62.81
C ASN A 243 -115.86 21.48 63.29
N ARG A 244 -116.22 22.67 63.81
CA ARG A 244 -117.62 22.96 64.19
C ARG A 244 -118.58 22.85 63.01
N SER A 245 -118.15 23.25 61.81
CA SER A 245 -118.93 23.05 60.58
C SER A 245 -119.16 21.57 60.28
N LEU A 246 -118.12 20.74 60.38
CA LEU A 246 -118.21 19.29 60.17
C LEU A 246 -119.03 18.58 61.26
N GLU A 247 -118.92 18.98 62.53
CA GLU A 247 -119.75 18.47 63.63
C GLU A 247 -121.24 18.74 63.39
N ASN A 248 -121.59 19.95 62.93
CA ASN A 248 -122.96 20.30 62.55
C ASN A 248 -123.46 19.47 61.35
N GLN A 249 -122.61 19.20 60.35
CA GLN A 249 -122.96 18.31 59.23
C GLN A 249 -123.21 16.85 59.70
N ILE A 250 -122.35 16.34 60.58
CA ILE A 250 -122.53 15.01 61.19
C ILE A 250 -123.82 14.94 62.02
N GLN A 251 -124.17 16.00 62.73
CA GLN A 251 -125.41 16.08 63.49
C GLN A 251 -126.65 16.07 62.58
N ASN A 252 -126.66 16.86 61.50
CA ASN A 252 -127.73 16.83 60.49
C ASN A 252 -127.89 15.43 59.86
N LEU A 253 -126.79 14.76 59.50
CA LEU A 253 -126.82 13.39 58.96
C LEU A 253 -127.35 12.37 59.98
N ARG A 254 -127.09 12.56 61.28
CA ARG A 254 -127.67 11.74 62.36
C ARG A 254 -129.17 11.98 62.52
N GLU A 255 -129.66 13.19 62.30
CA GLU A 255 -131.08 13.52 62.36
C GLU A 255 -131.84 13.00 61.13
N GLU A 256 -131.26 13.08 59.93
CA GLU A 256 -131.75 12.34 58.75
C GLU A 256 -131.82 10.83 58.98
N LEU A 257 -130.79 10.23 59.59
CA LEU A 257 -130.75 8.79 59.84
C LEU A 257 -131.80 8.38 60.89
N LYS A 258 -132.04 9.21 61.91
CA LYS A 258 -133.17 9.05 62.84
C LYS A 258 -134.52 9.11 62.10
N ALA A 259 -134.73 10.09 61.21
CA ALA A 259 -135.94 10.22 60.42
C ALA A 259 -136.17 9.03 59.46
N LYS A 260 -135.09 8.44 58.92
CA LYS A 260 -135.15 7.21 58.14
C LYS A 260 -135.47 5.98 59.01
N SER A 261 -134.96 5.91 60.26
CA SER A 261 -135.24 4.80 61.18
C SER A 261 -136.65 4.79 61.78
N SER A 262 -137.28 5.95 62.00
CA SER A 262 -138.68 6.01 62.45
C SER A 262 -139.64 5.55 61.35
N LEU A 263 -139.28 5.78 60.08
CA LEU A 263 -140.06 5.37 58.91
C LEU A 263 -140.08 3.84 58.70
N THR A 264 -139.03 3.11 59.11
CA THR A 264 -139.00 1.64 59.04
C THR A 264 -139.74 0.98 60.20
N VAL A 265 -139.66 1.53 61.42
CA VAL A 265 -140.38 1.01 62.60
C VAL A 265 -141.91 1.12 62.45
N GLN A 266 -142.42 2.10 61.68
CA GLN A 266 -143.85 2.16 61.34
C GLN A 266 -144.34 1.08 60.36
N LYS A 267 -143.44 0.35 59.67
CA LYS A 267 -143.84 -0.71 58.72
C LYS A 267 -143.96 -2.10 59.35
N THR A 268 -143.26 -2.39 60.44
CA THR A 268 -143.18 -3.73 61.04
C THR A 268 -144.29 -4.03 62.07
N THR A 269 -145.20 -3.09 62.32
CA THR A 269 -146.20 -3.15 63.40
C THR A 269 -147.63 -3.47 62.94
N LYS A 270 -147.82 -3.95 61.69
CA LYS A 270 -149.15 -4.23 61.11
C LYS A 270 -149.36 -5.65 60.54
N SER A 271 -148.42 -6.56 60.70
CA SER A 271 -148.48 -7.94 60.15
C SER A 271 -148.13 -9.00 61.20
N VAL A 272 -148.77 -8.94 62.37
CA VAL A 272 -148.59 -9.92 63.46
C VAL A 272 -149.96 -10.42 63.94
N GLN A 273 -150.60 -11.24 63.11
CA GLN A 273 -151.67 -12.21 63.45
C GLN A 273 -152.10 -12.94 62.17
N VAL A 274 -152.49 -14.22 62.33
CA VAL A 274 -152.54 -15.25 61.26
C VAL A 274 -151.12 -15.73 60.87
N ASP A 275 -151.01 -17.00 60.46
CA ASP A 275 -149.80 -17.77 60.08
C ASP A 275 -149.04 -18.53 61.19
N ILE A 276 -149.74 -19.44 61.88
CA ILE A 276 -149.16 -20.48 62.77
C ILE A 276 -149.29 -21.90 62.17
N LEU A 277 -149.97 -22.06 61.01
CA LEU A 277 -150.18 -23.36 60.35
C LEU A 277 -149.31 -23.59 59.11
N ASP A 278 -148.86 -22.53 58.43
CA ASP A 278 -147.96 -22.63 57.27
C ASP A 278 -146.49 -22.92 57.67
N GLU A 279 -146.15 -22.63 58.92
CA GLU A 279 -144.80 -22.73 59.50
C GLU A 279 -144.23 -24.18 59.51
N SER A 280 -145.06 -25.20 59.29
CA SER A 280 -144.67 -26.61 59.27
C SER A 280 -144.26 -27.11 57.87
N LEU A 281 -144.98 -26.69 56.82
CA LEU A 281 -144.64 -26.99 55.43
C LEU A 281 -143.40 -26.22 54.98
N GLN A 282 -143.31 -24.93 55.37
CA GLN A 282 -142.10 -24.14 55.12
C GLN A 282 -140.86 -24.77 55.75
N LYS A 283 -140.96 -25.38 56.96
CA LYS A 283 -139.81 -26.04 57.61
C LYS A 283 -139.30 -27.24 56.81
N MET A 284 -140.16 -28.04 56.18
CA MET A 284 -139.73 -29.17 55.34
C MET A 284 -138.97 -28.71 54.09
N GLY A 285 -139.51 -27.77 53.32
CA GLY A 285 -138.80 -27.22 52.15
C GLY A 285 -137.48 -26.54 52.53
N GLN A 286 -137.46 -25.83 53.66
CA GLN A 286 -136.25 -25.26 54.26
C GLN A 286 -135.25 -26.29 54.82
N TYR A 287 -135.56 -27.59 54.87
CA TYR A 287 -134.56 -28.63 55.13
C TYR A 287 -133.94 -29.10 53.80
N GLU A 288 -134.74 -29.37 52.78
CA GLU A 288 -134.25 -29.77 51.44
C GLU A 288 -133.36 -28.68 50.81
N GLU A 289 -133.80 -27.40 50.85
CA GLU A 289 -132.97 -26.26 50.41
C GLU A 289 -131.64 -26.16 51.19
N LYS A 290 -131.64 -26.50 52.48
CA LYS A 290 -130.42 -26.47 53.31
C LYS A 290 -129.52 -27.66 53.04
N GLU A 291 -130.04 -28.84 52.71
CA GLU A 291 -129.23 -29.99 52.27
C GLU A 291 -128.63 -29.76 50.89
N GLU A 292 -129.35 -29.15 49.94
CA GLU A 292 -128.77 -28.72 48.66
C GLU A 292 -127.67 -27.65 48.85
N GLN A 293 -127.93 -26.61 49.67
CA GLN A 293 -126.91 -25.61 50.01
C GLN A 293 -125.69 -26.23 50.73
N LEU A 294 -125.92 -27.22 51.60
CA LEU A 294 -124.84 -27.98 52.24
C LEU A 294 -124.02 -28.76 51.20
N ALA A 295 -124.67 -29.48 50.29
CA ALA A 295 -124.01 -30.25 49.22
C ALA A 295 -123.21 -29.34 48.27
N GLN A 296 -123.78 -28.20 47.86
CA GLN A 296 -123.10 -27.18 47.07
C GLN A 296 -121.87 -26.62 47.82
N SER A 297 -122.01 -26.32 49.12
CA SER A 297 -120.87 -25.86 49.95
C SER A 297 -119.78 -26.92 50.09
N GLN A 298 -120.13 -28.21 50.22
CA GLN A 298 -119.18 -29.31 50.27
C GLN A 298 -118.44 -29.48 48.94
N HIS A 299 -119.14 -29.37 47.81
CA HIS A 299 -118.52 -29.42 46.49
C HIS A 299 -117.58 -28.23 46.25
N LEU A 300 -117.98 -27.01 46.61
CA LEU A 300 -117.11 -25.82 46.57
C LEU A 300 -115.86 -26.00 47.45
N ILE A 301 -116.00 -26.58 48.64
CA ILE A 301 -114.86 -26.91 49.52
C ILE A 301 -113.95 -27.99 48.89
N GLN A 302 -114.49 -28.93 48.10
CA GLN A 302 -113.67 -29.89 47.36
C GLN A 302 -112.90 -29.23 46.21
N VAL A 303 -113.54 -28.34 45.44
CA VAL A 303 -112.90 -27.57 44.37
C VAL A 303 -111.78 -26.68 44.93
N LEU A 304 -112.06 -25.89 45.97
CA LEU A 304 -111.06 -25.04 46.64
C LEU A 304 -109.90 -25.86 47.26
N ARG A 305 -110.13 -27.11 47.67
CA ARG A 305 -109.05 -28.02 48.12
C ARG A 305 -108.19 -28.50 46.96
N ALA A 306 -108.77 -28.80 45.80
CA ALA A 306 -108.04 -29.16 44.59
C ALA A 306 -107.22 -27.97 44.08
N GLU A 307 -107.82 -26.78 43.96
CA GLU A 307 -107.13 -25.54 43.57
C GLU A 307 -105.96 -25.21 44.51
N MET A 308 -106.13 -25.33 45.84
CA MET A 308 -105.01 -25.19 46.79
C MET A 308 -103.94 -26.26 46.62
N GLN A 309 -104.28 -27.48 46.19
CA GLN A 309 -103.33 -28.57 45.97
C GLN A 309 -102.56 -28.38 44.66
N ASP A 310 -103.19 -27.85 43.62
CA ASP A 310 -102.57 -27.54 42.34
C ASP A 310 -101.68 -26.29 42.44
N LEU A 311 -102.13 -25.23 43.13
CA LEU A 311 -101.30 -24.06 43.44
C LEU A 311 -100.07 -24.43 44.28
N ARG A 312 -100.17 -25.40 45.20
CA ARG A 312 -99.02 -25.94 45.95
C ARG A 312 -98.06 -26.70 45.04
N GLN A 313 -98.56 -27.52 44.12
CA GLN A 313 -97.73 -28.24 43.14
C GLN A 313 -97.03 -27.27 42.19
N GLN A 314 -97.73 -26.25 41.68
CA GLN A 314 -97.14 -25.20 40.84
C GLN A 314 -96.05 -24.45 41.60
N LEU A 315 -96.33 -23.96 42.82
CA LEU A 315 -95.35 -23.23 43.62
C LEU A 315 -94.16 -24.10 44.02
N GLN A 316 -94.35 -25.39 44.25
CA GLN A 316 -93.25 -26.33 44.50
C GLN A 316 -92.42 -26.58 43.23
N LYS A 317 -93.06 -26.68 42.05
CA LYS A 317 -92.36 -26.81 40.77
C LYS A 317 -91.56 -25.54 40.46
N GLU A 318 -92.17 -24.36 40.58
CA GLU A 318 -91.49 -23.07 40.37
C GLU A 318 -90.30 -22.89 41.33
N ARG A 319 -90.38 -23.39 42.57
CA ARG A 319 -89.20 -23.44 43.46
C ARG A 319 -88.10 -24.34 42.91
N LEU A 320 -88.42 -25.56 42.49
CA LEU A 320 -87.42 -26.49 41.92
C LEU A 320 -86.79 -25.95 40.63
N ASP A 321 -87.60 -25.34 39.74
CA ASP A 321 -87.15 -24.71 38.50
C ASP A 321 -86.24 -23.47 38.79
N ASN A 322 -86.53 -22.70 39.84
CA ASN A 322 -85.65 -21.61 40.29
C ASN A 322 -84.39 -22.11 41.00
N GLU A 323 -84.48 -23.19 41.79
CA GLU A 323 -83.33 -23.81 42.47
C GLU A 323 -82.36 -24.45 41.46
N SER A 324 -82.84 -25.09 40.38
CA SER A 324 -81.96 -25.59 39.31
C SER A 324 -81.28 -24.45 38.56
N SER A 325 -82.02 -23.41 38.17
CA SER A 325 -81.47 -22.20 37.53
C SER A 325 -80.42 -21.49 38.40
N LEU A 326 -80.67 -21.37 39.71
CA LEU A 326 -79.70 -20.81 40.66
C LEU A 326 -78.44 -21.68 40.77
N ASN A 327 -78.58 -23.00 40.81
CA ASN A 327 -77.43 -23.92 40.82
C ASN A 327 -76.62 -23.84 39.51
N GLU A 328 -77.27 -23.75 38.35
CA GLU A 328 -76.59 -23.52 37.07
C GLU A 328 -75.79 -22.21 37.10
N LEU A 329 -76.40 -21.09 37.54
CA LEU A 329 -75.71 -19.81 37.69
C LEU A 329 -74.55 -19.88 38.68
N ILE A 330 -74.66 -20.63 39.77
CA ILE A 330 -73.55 -20.87 40.72
C ILE A 330 -72.41 -21.65 40.05
N THR A 331 -72.69 -22.68 39.26
CA THR A 331 -71.64 -23.42 38.53
C THR A 331 -70.96 -22.56 37.46
N GLN A 332 -71.71 -21.74 36.72
CA GLN A 332 -71.18 -20.79 35.76
C GLN A 332 -70.34 -19.69 36.43
N ARG A 333 -70.76 -19.19 37.60
CA ARG A 333 -69.96 -18.27 38.41
C ARG A 333 -68.65 -18.91 38.88
N ASN A 334 -68.68 -20.18 39.27
CA ASN A 334 -67.49 -20.88 39.75
C ASN A 334 -66.50 -21.20 38.62
N SER A 335 -66.97 -21.60 37.43
CA SER A 335 -66.09 -21.83 36.27
C SER A 335 -65.48 -20.51 35.77
N THR A 336 -66.26 -19.45 35.65
CA THR A 336 -65.74 -18.12 35.29
C THR A 336 -64.81 -17.54 36.36
N GLN A 337 -65.05 -17.79 37.65
CA GLN A 337 -64.12 -17.42 38.71
C GLN A 337 -62.78 -18.17 38.60
N SER A 338 -62.80 -19.47 38.29
CA SER A 338 -61.58 -20.29 38.06
C SER A 338 -60.79 -19.86 36.83
N ILE A 339 -61.47 -19.39 35.77
CA ILE A 339 -60.82 -18.82 34.59
C ILE A 339 -60.18 -17.47 34.95
N ASN A 340 -60.87 -16.63 35.76
CA ASN A 340 -60.35 -15.34 36.20
C ASN A 340 -59.17 -15.44 37.21
N THR A 341 -58.98 -16.56 37.91
CA THR A 341 -57.74 -16.79 38.69
C THR A 341 -56.59 -17.21 37.77
N SER A 342 -56.82 -18.18 36.89
CA SER A 342 -55.82 -18.63 35.91
C SER A 342 -55.31 -17.48 35.00
N LEU A 343 -56.20 -16.64 34.46
CA LEU A 343 -55.81 -15.47 33.67
C LEU A 343 -55.06 -14.40 34.48
N ARG A 344 -55.24 -14.35 35.81
CA ARG A 344 -54.46 -13.46 36.68
C ARG A 344 -53.05 -14.02 36.89
N GLU A 345 -52.93 -15.31 37.12
CA GLU A 345 -51.65 -16.03 37.27
C GLU A 345 -50.81 -15.93 35.98
N GLU A 346 -51.43 -16.13 34.80
CA GLU A 346 -50.76 -15.91 33.51
C GLU A 346 -50.29 -14.46 33.32
N LYS A 347 -51.11 -13.49 33.72
CA LYS A 347 -50.75 -12.07 33.63
C LYS A 347 -49.59 -11.72 34.58
N GLU A 348 -49.59 -12.23 35.80
CA GLU A 348 -48.51 -12.02 36.76
C GLU A 348 -47.19 -12.65 36.28
N ALA A 349 -47.24 -13.84 35.68
CA ALA A 349 -46.09 -14.49 35.04
C ALA A 349 -45.53 -13.69 33.85
N LEU A 350 -46.41 -13.05 33.05
CA LEU A 350 -46.01 -12.15 31.96
C LEU A 350 -45.41 -10.84 32.47
N ASP A 351 -46.01 -10.22 33.50
CA ASP A 351 -45.46 -9.03 34.17
C ASP A 351 -44.03 -9.32 34.71
N ASP A 352 -43.80 -10.51 35.28
CA ASP A 352 -42.47 -10.96 35.74
C ASP A 352 -41.50 -11.34 34.61
N LEU A 353 -41.97 -11.79 33.44
CA LEU A 353 -41.12 -11.95 32.26
C LEU A 353 -40.63 -10.59 31.76
N CYS A 354 -41.55 -9.63 31.64
CA CYS A 354 -41.24 -8.25 31.24
C CYS A 354 -40.26 -7.57 32.21
N ARG A 355 -40.40 -7.79 33.53
CA ARG A 355 -39.43 -7.30 34.53
C ARG A 355 -38.02 -7.86 34.30
N ARG A 356 -37.89 -9.17 34.05
CA ARG A 356 -36.61 -9.83 33.78
C ARG A 356 -35.95 -9.30 32.50
N GLN A 357 -36.69 -9.23 31.39
CA GLN A 357 -36.18 -8.69 30.13
C GLN A 357 -35.77 -7.22 30.23
N ASN A 358 -36.52 -6.38 30.94
CA ASN A 358 -36.13 -4.99 31.16
C ASN A 358 -34.83 -4.86 31.98
N LYS A 359 -34.60 -5.75 32.95
CA LYS A 359 -33.36 -5.80 33.72
C LYS A 359 -32.18 -6.25 32.86
N GLU A 360 -32.34 -7.29 32.06
CA GLU A 360 -31.32 -7.76 31.10
C GLU A 360 -30.95 -6.67 30.08
N ILE A 361 -31.95 -5.91 29.58
CA ILE A 361 -31.73 -4.76 28.69
C ILE A 361 -30.99 -3.62 29.41
N GLN A 362 -31.15 -3.44 30.73
CA GLN A 362 -30.36 -2.47 31.51
C GLN A 362 -28.92 -2.95 31.69
N GLU A 363 -28.71 -4.20 32.08
CA GLU A 363 -27.37 -4.80 32.27
C GLU A 363 -26.56 -4.77 30.96
N LEU A 364 -27.17 -5.15 29.83
CA LEU A 364 -26.53 -5.06 28.50
C LEU A 364 -26.22 -3.62 28.07
N ARG A 365 -27.01 -2.62 28.50
CA ARG A 365 -26.70 -1.20 28.24
C ARG A 365 -25.54 -0.71 29.09
N GLU A 366 -25.46 -1.12 30.35
CA GLU A 366 -24.34 -0.78 31.24
C GLU A 366 -23.04 -1.41 30.74
N ASP A 367 -23.05 -2.67 30.31
CA ASP A 367 -21.90 -3.33 29.67
C ASP A 367 -21.43 -2.61 28.40
N LEU A 368 -22.36 -2.20 27.52
CA LEU A 368 -22.03 -1.43 26.31
C LEU A 368 -21.45 -0.04 26.64
N LEU A 369 -22.01 0.63 27.65
CA LEU A 369 -21.51 1.93 28.13
C LEU A 369 -20.15 1.82 28.84
N GLN A 370 -19.81 0.68 29.43
CA GLN A 370 -18.48 0.41 30.00
C GLN A 370 -17.43 0.05 28.93
N ARG A 371 -17.81 -0.65 27.86
CA ARG A 371 -16.89 -1.01 26.76
C ARG A 371 -16.55 0.18 25.85
N ALA A 372 -17.48 1.11 25.64
CA ALA A 372 -17.27 2.29 24.78
C ALA A 372 -16.06 3.18 25.18
N PRO A 373 -15.87 3.61 26.44
CA PRO A 373 -14.73 4.45 26.83
C PRO A 373 -13.39 3.71 26.74
N VAL A 374 -13.34 2.40 27.01
CA VAL A 374 -12.11 1.59 26.87
C VAL A 374 -11.64 1.58 25.42
N SER A 375 -12.54 1.28 24.47
CA SER A 375 -12.25 1.32 23.02
C SER A 375 -11.76 2.71 22.55
N HIS A 376 -12.31 3.80 23.11
CA HIS A 376 -11.82 5.15 22.82
C HIS A 376 -10.45 5.45 23.43
N GLN A 377 -10.15 4.97 24.65
CA GLN A 377 -8.84 5.13 25.27
C GLN A 377 -7.75 4.36 24.50
N ASP A 378 -8.04 3.12 24.10
CA ASP A 378 -7.13 2.31 23.27
C ASP A 378 -6.89 2.97 21.91
N TYR A 379 -7.94 3.49 21.26
CA TYR A 379 -7.82 4.23 20.00
C TYR A 379 -6.97 5.50 20.15
N HIS A 380 -7.14 6.28 21.22
CA HIS A 380 -6.31 7.47 21.47
C HIS A 380 -4.86 7.11 21.79
N ALA A 381 -4.61 6.04 22.57
CA ALA A 381 -3.26 5.56 22.85
C ALA A 381 -2.56 5.04 21.58
N LEU A 382 -3.30 4.37 20.69
CA LEU A 382 -2.80 3.93 19.38
C LEU A 382 -2.52 5.13 18.46
N THR A 383 -3.41 6.12 18.42
CA THR A 383 -3.24 7.34 17.62
C THR A 383 -1.97 8.09 18.06
N LYS A 384 -1.77 8.27 19.37
CA LYS A 384 -0.57 8.93 19.91
C LYS A 384 0.72 8.20 19.53
N ARG A 385 0.72 6.85 19.53
CA ARG A 385 1.87 6.05 19.06
C ARG A 385 2.12 6.20 17.55
N TYR A 386 1.08 6.37 16.74
CA TYR A 386 1.25 6.67 15.31
C TYR A 386 1.82 8.07 15.07
N GLU A 387 1.47 9.05 15.91
CA GLU A 387 2.05 10.40 15.88
C GLU A 387 3.52 10.37 16.30
N GLU A 388 3.85 9.73 17.43
CA GLU A 388 5.23 9.51 17.91
C GLU A 388 6.10 8.82 16.85
N LEU A 389 5.62 7.71 16.27
CA LEU A 389 6.34 6.97 15.22
C LEU A 389 6.49 7.79 13.93
N LYS A 390 5.54 8.68 13.60
CA LYS A 390 5.65 9.57 12.44
C LYS A 390 6.74 10.62 12.66
N GLU A 391 6.82 11.22 13.85
CA GLU A 391 7.88 12.16 14.21
C GLU A 391 9.26 11.49 14.17
N GLU A 392 9.39 10.25 14.67
CA GLU A 392 10.63 9.46 14.56
C GLU A 392 11.02 9.21 13.10
N ILE A 393 10.07 8.85 12.22
CA ILE A 393 10.33 8.61 10.79
C ILE A 393 10.74 9.90 10.06
N GLU A 394 10.15 11.05 10.40
CA GLU A 394 10.51 12.33 9.78
C GLU A 394 11.90 12.79 10.23
N HIS A 395 12.21 12.71 11.52
CA HIS A 395 13.55 12.98 12.08
C HIS A 395 14.65 12.01 11.57
N LEU A 396 14.31 10.74 11.29
CA LEU A 396 15.23 9.80 10.67
C LEU A 396 15.51 10.12 9.19
N LYS A 397 14.50 10.60 8.44
CA LYS A 397 14.69 11.09 7.07
C LYS A 397 15.57 12.33 7.04
N GLU A 398 15.26 13.34 7.86
CA GLU A 398 16.09 14.55 7.96
C GLU A 398 17.56 14.21 8.27
N LYS A 399 17.82 13.23 9.14
CA LYS A 399 19.18 12.75 9.40
C LYS A 399 19.83 12.04 8.21
N HIS A 400 19.07 11.22 7.48
CA HIS A 400 19.56 10.56 6.27
C HIS A 400 19.90 11.59 5.19
N ASP A 401 19.00 12.54 4.93
CA ASP A 401 19.15 13.56 3.89
C ASP A 401 20.34 14.49 4.21
N ASN A 402 20.47 14.96 5.46
CA ASN A 402 21.67 15.71 5.90
C ASN A 402 22.96 14.87 5.75
N SER A 403 22.92 13.57 6.05
CA SER A 403 24.09 12.70 5.87
C SER A 403 24.44 12.48 4.40
N LEU A 404 23.44 12.46 3.51
CA LEU A 404 23.60 12.32 2.07
C LEU A 404 24.20 13.60 1.47
N ASP A 405 23.69 14.77 1.85
CA ASP A 405 24.22 16.06 1.43
C ASP A 405 25.70 16.24 1.85
N ILE A 406 26.06 15.84 3.07
CA ILE A 406 27.45 15.85 3.53
C ILE A 406 28.32 14.89 2.69
N ALA A 407 27.82 13.69 2.38
CA ALA A 407 28.55 12.73 1.55
C ALA A 407 28.76 13.23 0.11
N LEU A 408 27.72 13.80 -0.50
CA LEU A 408 27.76 14.38 -1.86
C LEU A 408 28.69 15.60 -1.94
N GLU A 409 28.71 16.46 -0.91
CA GLU A 409 29.62 17.61 -0.87
C GLU A 409 31.08 17.17 -0.69
N LEU A 410 31.35 16.12 0.11
CA LEU A 410 32.67 15.50 0.22
C LEU A 410 33.11 14.84 -1.10
N GLU A 411 32.24 14.07 -1.75
CA GLU A 411 32.52 13.47 -3.06
C GLU A 411 32.88 14.56 -4.08
N LYS A 412 32.04 15.59 -4.19
CA LYS A 412 32.26 16.79 -5.02
C LYS A 412 33.61 17.45 -4.74
N GLN A 413 34.03 17.58 -3.49
CA GLN A 413 35.35 18.12 -3.14
C GLN A 413 36.50 17.20 -3.58
N THR A 414 36.38 15.88 -3.40
CA THR A 414 37.40 14.93 -3.89
C THR A 414 37.52 14.90 -5.42
N LEU A 415 36.39 14.96 -6.14
CA LEU A 415 36.36 15.04 -7.60
C LEU A 415 36.98 16.35 -8.11
N GLN A 416 36.72 17.48 -7.44
CA GLN A 416 37.38 18.76 -7.74
C GLN A 416 38.90 18.68 -7.53
N GLN A 417 39.36 18.04 -6.46
CA GLN A 417 40.80 17.85 -6.20
C GLN A 417 41.46 16.93 -7.24
N GLN A 418 40.80 15.84 -7.63
CA GLN A 418 41.27 14.95 -8.70
C GLN A 418 41.36 15.68 -10.05
N LEU A 419 40.34 16.47 -10.41
CA LEU A 419 40.34 17.28 -11.63
C LEU A 419 41.43 18.37 -11.61
N PHE A 420 41.73 18.96 -10.45
CA PHE A 420 42.85 19.90 -10.30
C PHE A 420 44.20 19.22 -10.55
N ASN A 421 44.44 18.05 -9.93
CA ASN A 421 45.67 17.29 -10.10
C ASN A 421 45.86 16.84 -11.56
N LEU A 422 44.80 16.33 -12.21
CA LEU A 422 44.84 15.91 -13.62
C LEU A 422 45.14 17.08 -14.58
N ARG A 423 44.63 18.28 -14.29
CA ARG A 423 44.99 19.50 -15.05
C ARG A 423 46.47 19.85 -14.86
N HIS A 424 46.97 19.81 -13.62
CA HIS A 424 48.36 20.12 -13.32
C HIS A 424 49.33 19.13 -14.00
N GLU A 425 49.05 17.82 -13.92
CA GLU A 425 49.78 16.80 -14.68
C GLU A 425 49.72 17.04 -16.20
N GLY A 426 48.59 17.51 -16.72
CA GLY A 426 48.43 17.90 -18.12
C GLY A 426 49.37 19.04 -18.52
N GLU A 427 49.40 20.11 -17.73
CA GLU A 427 50.31 21.24 -17.92
C GLU A 427 51.80 20.83 -17.83
N GLU A 428 52.16 19.95 -16.88
CA GLU A 428 53.52 19.44 -16.76
C GLU A 428 53.94 18.60 -17.96
N LYS A 429 53.05 17.70 -18.42
CA LYS A 429 53.28 16.91 -19.64
C LYS A 429 53.39 17.80 -20.88
N GLU A 430 52.62 18.89 -20.96
CA GLU A 430 52.76 19.88 -22.03
C GLU A 430 54.11 20.62 -21.95
N ARG A 431 54.54 21.08 -20.76
CA ARG A 431 55.87 21.71 -20.56
C ARG A 431 57.00 20.77 -20.99
N LEU A 432 56.90 19.47 -20.66
CA LEU A 432 57.86 18.45 -21.09
C LEU A 432 57.86 18.26 -22.62
N LEU A 433 56.70 18.20 -23.26
CA LEU A 433 56.58 18.13 -24.72
C LEU A 433 57.16 19.39 -25.40
N GLN A 434 56.87 20.59 -24.89
CA GLN A 434 57.42 21.84 -25.39
C GLN A 434 58.95 21.89 -25.26
N ASN A 435 59.53 21.30 -24.22
CA ASN A 435 61.00 21.21 -24.07
C ASN A 435 61.59 20.16 -25.02
N SER A 436 60.99 18.98 -25.12
CA SER A 436 61.37 17.94 -26.10
C SER A 436 61.35 18.47 -27.54
N LEU A 437 60.37 19.30 -27.91
CA LEU A 437 60.29 19.96 -29.22
C LEU A 437 61.44 20.97 -29.47
N LYS A 438 61.90 21.69 -28.43
CA LYS A 438 63.07 22.59 -28.51
C LYS A 438 64.37 21.80 -28.67
N ASP A 439 64.52 20.69 -27.95
CA ASP A 439 65.69 19.82 -28.10
C ASP A 439 65.68 19.09 -29.45
N ALA A 440 64.51 18.72 -29.97
CA ALA A 440 64.34 18.23 -31.33
C ALA A 440 64.57 19.30 -32.41
N SER A 441 64.48 20.61 -32.13
CA SER A 441 64.94 21.66 -33.07
C SER A 441 66.46 21.83 -33.01
N ARG A 442 67.04 21.93 -31.81
CA ARG A 442 68.49 21.98 -31.57
C ARG A 442 69.23 20.80 -32.24
N LEU A 443 68.70 19.58 -32.14
CA LEU A 443 69.28 18.41 -32.78
C LEU A 443 69.19 18.46 -34.32
N ARG A 444 68.14 19.08 -34.89
CA ARG A 444 68.07 19.33 -36.34
C ARG A 444 69.08 20.39 -36.78
N GLU A 445 69.18 21.51 -36.05
CA GLU A 445 70.16 22.58 -36.29
C GLU A 445 71.61 22.03 -36.23
N LEU A 446 71.92 21.18 -35.25
CA LEU A 446 73.21 20.49 -35.15
C LEU A 446 73.45 19.52 -36.32
N ASN A 447 72.44 18.74 -36.71
CA ASN A 447 72.56 17.80 -37.84
C ASN A 447 72.76 18.53 -39.18
N GLU A 448 72.07 19.65 -39.40
CA GLU A 448 72.33 20.52 -40.56
C GLU A 448 73.75 21.09 -40.55
N ASN A 449 74.29 21.43 -39.38
CA ASN A 449 75.65 21.95 -39.26
C ASN A 449 76.69 20.85 -39.52
N PHE A 450 76.53 19.65 -38.97
CA PHE A 450 77.36 18.50 -39.32
C PHE A 450 77.27 18.15 -40.81
N GLN A 451 76.10 18.30 -41.44
CA GLN A 451 75.98 18.09 -42.89
C GLN A 451 76.77 19.16 -43.68
N LYS A 452 76.72 20.44 -43.29
CA LYS A 452 77.53 21.52 -43.89
C LYS A 452 79.04 21.26 -43.71
N GLU A 453 79.47 20.84 -42.51
CA GLU A 453 80.87 20.47 -42.24
C GLU A 453 81.34 19.27 -43.05
N LEU A 454 80.46 18.28 -43.26
CA LEU A 454 80.74 17.08 -44.06
C LEU A 454 80.80 17.41 -45.56
N GLU A 455 79.96 18.33 -46.04
CA GLU A 455 80.04 18.87 -47.41
C GLU A 455 81.33 19.68 -47.64
N LEU A 456 81.71 20.55 -46.68
CA LEU A 456 83.01 21.23 -46.71
C LEU A 456 84.18 20.24 -46.69
N SER A 457 84.09 19.17 -45.90
CA SER A 457 85.11 18.11 -45.81
C SER A 457 85.22 17.28 -47.11
N ARG A 458 84.12 17.11 -47.85
CA ARG A 458 84.14 16.54 -49.20
C ARG A 458 84.83 17.49 -50.19
N MET A 459 84.53 18.79 -50.13
CA MET A 459 85.14 19.79 -51.01
C MET A 459 86.66 19.93 -50.78
N THR A 460 87.13 19.92 -49.53
CA THR A 460 88.58 19.94 -49.24
C THR A 460 89.26 18.63 -49.67
N LYS A 461 88.61 17.47 -49.45
CA LYS A 461 89.10 16.19 -49.97
C LYS A 461 89.24 16.22 -51.50
N GLU A 462 88.24 16.71 -52.22
CA GLU A 462 88.30 16.83 -53.68
C GLU A 462 89.44 17.73 -54.17
N LEU A 463 89.74 18.82 -53.45
CA LEU A 463 90.89 19.69 -53.76
C LEU A 463 92.20 18.95 -53.56
N LEU A 464 92.37 18.23 -52.46
CA LEU A 464 93.56 17.41 -52.20
C LEU A 464 93.72 16.25 -53.21
N GLU A 465 92.63 15.62 -53.65
CA GLU A 465 92.66 14.62 -54.73
C GLU A 465 93.06 15.25 -56.08
N LYS A 466 92.62 16.48 -56.37
CA LYS A 466 93.04 17.24 -57.57
C LYS A 466 94.53 17.60 -57.49
N GLU A 467 95.02 18.08 -56.35
CA GLU A 467 96.45 18.38 -56.13
C GLU A 467 97.33 17.12 -56.21
N LEU A 468 96.92 16.01 -55.59
CA LEU A 468 97.60 14.72 -55.68
C LEU A 468 97.63 14.20 -57.13
N SER A 469 96.56 14.43 -57.91
CA SER A 469 96.55 14.09 -59.34
C SER A 469 97.52 14.95 -60.17
N LYS A 470 97.81 16.18 -59.73
CA LYS A 470 98.78 17.09 -60.36
C LYS A 470 100.21 16.68 -60.01
N THR A 471 100.53 16.51 -58.73
CA THR A 471 101.88 16.09 -58.30
C THR A 471 102.24 14.70 -58.82
N LYS A 472 101.26 13.78 -58.96
CA LYS A 472 101.47 12.48 -59.63
C LYS A 472 101.83 12.61 -61.12
N LYS A 473 101.24 13.56 -61.86
CA LYS A 473 101.61 13.84 -63.25
C LYS A 473 103.00 14.48 -63.36
N GLU A 474 103.32 15.39 -62.44
CA GLU A 474 104.64 16.02 -62.35
C GLU A 474 105.72 14.96 -62.06
N LEU A 475 105.47 14.03 -61.12
CA LEU A 475 106.33 12.88 -60.84
C LEU A 475 106.47 11.94 -62.04
N GLN A 476 105.40 11.64 -62.77
CA GLN A 476 105.48 10.81 -63.98
C GLN A 476 106.32 11.48 -65.08
N SER A 477 106.29 12.81 -65.18
CA SER A 477 107.13 13.58 -66.10
C SER A 477 108.61 13.54 -65.71
N THR A 478 108.93 13.66 -64.41
CA THR A 478 110.33 13.55 -63.93
C THR A 478 110.86 12.13 -63.97
N GLU A 479 110.04 11.11 -63.68
CA GLU A 479 110.38 9.71 -63.93
C GLU A 479 110.72 9.46 -65.40
N GLN A 480 109.94 10.00 -66.34
CA GLN A 480 110.22 9.83 -67.76
C GLN A 480 111.50 10.54 -68.19
N SER A 481 111.73 11.78 -67.73
CA SER A 481 112.98 12.51 -67.96
C SER A 481 114.20 11.78 -67.36
N ASN A 482 114.03 11.13 -66.20
CA ASN A 482 115.08 10.28 -65.62
C ASN A 482 115.35 9.04 -66.48
N ARG A 483 114.33 8.35 -67.01
CA ARG A 483 114.54 7.23 -67.96
C ARG A 483 115.22 7.69 -69.25
N GLU A 484 114.90 8.88 -69.74
CA GLU A 484 115.58 9.48 -70.89
C GLU A 484 117.06 9.78 -70.57
N ALA A 485 117.37 10.26 -69.37
CA ALA A 485 118.75 10.43 -68.89
C ALA A 485 119.49 9.09 -68.68
N GLU A 486 118.83 8.06 -68.15
CA GLU A 486 119.36 6.69 -68.00
C GLU A 486 119.72 6.09 -69.37
N ASN A 487 118.84 6.24 -70.37
CA ASN A 487 119.12 5.82 -71.75
C ASN A 487 120.33 6.55 -72.34
N ILE A 488 120.46 7.87 -72.11
CA ILE A 488 121.63 8.66 -72.55
C ILE A 488 122.91 8.17 -71.85
N ILE A 489 122.85 7.82 -70.57
CA ILE A 489 123.97 7.23 -69.82
C ILE A 489 124.33 5.84 -70.38
N GLU A 490 123.35 5.01 -70.73
CA GLU A 490 123.58 3.69 -71.32
C GLU A 490 124.25 3.80 -72.70
N ASP A 491 123.81 4.74 -73.55
CA ASP A 491 124.41 4.98 -74.87
C ASP A 491 125.81 5.63 -74.78
N LEU A 492 126.04 6.49 -73.79
CA LEU A 492 127.40 6.97 -73.47
C LEU A 492 128.30 5.80 -73.00
N ASN A 493 127.80 4.89 -72.16
CA ASN A 493 128.54 3.71 -71.73
C ASN A 493 128.83 2.74 -72.89
N LYS A 494 127.89 2.52 -73.82
CA LYS A 494 128.13 1.77 -75.08
C LYS A 494 129.21 2.45 -75.92
N ARG A 495 129.21 3.79 -76.01
CA ARG A 495 130.21 4.55 -76.75
C ARG A 495 131.60 4.45 -76.13
N VAL A 496 131.70 4.58 -74.81
CA VAL A 496 132.96 4.37 -74.06
C VAL A 496 133.45 2.92 -74.20
N SER A 497 132.55 1.93 -74.12
CA SER A 497 132.90 0.51 -74.31
C SER A 497 133.43 0.20 -75.71
N THR A 498 132.80 0.73 -76.76
CA THR A 498 133.30 0.59 -78.14
C THR A 498 134.62 1.33 -78.36
N GLN A 499 134.82 2.50 -77.76
CA GLN A 499 136.11 3.20 -77.77
C GLN A 499 137.21 2.38 -77.08
N LEU A 500 136.96 1.85 -75.87
CA LEU A 500 137.88 0.96 -75.17
C LEU A 500 138.21 -0.31 -75.98
N SER A 501 137.21 -0.89 -76.68
CA SER A 501 137.44 -2.01 -77.59
C SER A 501 138.39 -1.64 -78.74
N THR A 502 138.21 -0.47 -79.36
CA THR A 502 139.14 0.01 -80.42
C THR A 502 140.53 0.34 -79.89
N ILE A 503 140.65 0.85 -78.65
CA ILE A 503 141.95 1.09 -77.99
C ILE A 503 142.68 -0.24 -77.76
N ASN A 504 141.99 -1.27 -77.27
CA ASN A 504 142.58 -2.60 -77.08
C ASN A 504 143.07 -3.21 -78.41
N GLN A 505 142.26 -3.12 -79.48
CA GLN A 505 142.67 -3.58 -80.82
C GLN A 505 143.89 -2.83 -81.38
N LEU A 506 144.09 -1.56 -81.02
CA LEU A 506 145.28 -0.78 -81.39
C LEU A 506 146.50 -1.17 -80.53
N THR A 507 146.30 -1.46 -79.24
CA THR A 507 147.34 -1.98 -78.35
C THR A 507 147.85 -3.35 -78.80
N ASP A 508 146.94 -4.27 -79.20
CA ASP A 508 147.31 -5.59 -79.73
C ASP A 508 148.12 -5.47 -81.04
N ARG A 509 147.78 -4.51 -81.90
CA ARG A 509 148.56 -4.19 -83.11
C ARG A 509 149.94 -3.62 -82.79
N LEU A 510 150.08 -2.80 -81.75
CA LEU A 510 151.38 -2.30 -81.28
C LEU A 510 152.28 -3.44 -80.79
N ASN A 511 151.73 -4.35 -79.98
CA ASN A 511 152.45 -5.52 -79.48
C ASN A 511 152.94 -6.43 -80.62
N TYR A 512 152.14 -6.63 -81.67
CA TYR A 512 152.54 -7.41 -82.84
C TYR A 512 153.73 -6.80 -83.62
N ILE A 513 153.79 -5.47 -83.70
CA ILE A 513 154.88 -4.77 -84.41
C ILE A 513 156.21 -4.88 -83.65
N GLN A 514 156.20 -4.75 -82.31
CA GLN A 514 157.42 -4.75 -81.49
C GLN A 514 158.25 -6.06 -81.59
N HIS A 515 157.61 -7.20 -81.86
CA HIS A 515 158.31 -8.50 -81.94
C HIS A 515 159.08 -8.75 -83.25
N THR A 516 159.05 -7.86 -84.23
CA THR A 516 159.58 -8.13 -85.59
C THR A 516 160.89 -7.40 -85.95
N THR A 517 161.39 -6.49 -85.11
CA THR A 517 162.46 -5.53 -85.47
C THR A 517 163.69 -5.56 -84.56
N HIS A 518 164.17 -6.75 -84.15
CA HIS A 518 165.37 -6.92 -83.33
C HIS A 518 166.39 -7.92 -83.92
N GLN A 519 167.21 -7.47 -84.87
CA GLN A 519 168.53 -8.04 -85.16
C GLN A 519 169.53 -6.94 -85.57
N VAL A 520 170.82 -7.24 -85.37
CA VAL A 520 172.00 -6.41 -85.72
C VAL A 520 172.30 -5.21 -84.80
N LYS A 521 173.08 -5.50 -83.74
CA LYS A 521 174.25 -4.75 -83.19
C LYS A 521 174.10 -3.25 -82.84
N ASN A 522 174.66 -2.68 -81.78
CA ASN A 522 175.42 -3.06 -80.57
C ASN A 522 175.35 -1.79 -79.65
N TYR A 523 175.78 -1.65 -78.40
CA TYR A 523 176.57 -2.39 -77.38
C TYR A 523 176.20 -1.71 -76.01
N ASP A 524 176.61 -2.08 -74.79
CA ASP A 524 177.52 -3.12 -74.26
C ASP A 524 177.19 -3.43 -72.77
N GLU A 525 177.95 -4.37 -72.17
CA GLU A 525 178.17 -4.58 -70.71
C GLU A 525 177.01 -4.99 -69.77
N GLU A 526 177.39 -5.34 -68.54
CA GLU A 526 176.73 -6.36 -67.71
C GLU A 526 176.74 -6.09 -66.18
N GLN A 527 175.77 -6.71 -65.48
CA GLN A 527 175.86 -7.32 -64.14
C GLN A 527 175.94 -6.48 -62.81
N GLN A 528 174.89 -6.70 -61.98
CA GLN A 528 174.90 -7.00 -60.52
C GLN A 528 174.83 -5.91 -59.40
N SER A 529 173.74 -5.99 -58.61
CA SER A 529 173.62 -5.80 -57.12
C SER A 529 173.83 -4.40 -56.50
N THR A 530 173.10 -3.88 -55.48
CA THR A 530 172.44 -4.49 -54.27
C THR A 530 171.25 -3.65 -53.68
N GLN A 531 170.37 -4.31 -52.90
CA GLN A 531 169.64 -3.89 -51.66
C GLN A 531 168.83 -2.56 -51.49
N GLY A 532 167.57 -2.72 -51.01
CA GLY A 532 166.89 -1.84 -50.01
C GLY A 532 165.92 -0.75 -50.54
N ILE A 533 164.89 -0.27 -49.79
CA ILE A 533 164.28 -0.69 -48.50
C ILE A 533 162.83 -0.09 -48.36
N TYR A 534 162.03 -0.47 -47.33
CA TYR A 534 160.64 -0.07 -46.92
C TYR A 534 160.05 1.29 -47.38
N GLY A 535 158.73 1.56 -47.49
CA GLY A 535 157.45 0.97 -47.02
C GLY A 535 156.25 1.87 -47.48
N THR A 536 154.97 1.84 -47.02
CA THR A 536 154.22 1.03 -46.01
C THR A 536 152.69 1.36 -46.04
N THR A 537 151.81 0.37 -45.70
CA THR A 537 150.46 0.48 -45.01
C THR A 537 149.28 1.26 -45.67
N THR A 538 147.95 1.10 -45.40
CA THR A 538 146.97 0.23 -44.65
C THR A 538 145.54 0.81 -44.95
N SER A 539 144.33 0.30 -44.65
CA SER A 539 143.63 -0.99 -44.35
C SER A 539 142.11 -0.65 -44.30
N ALA A 540 141.11 -1.37 -44.81
CA ALA A 540 140.62 -2.76 -44.64
C ALA A 540 139.53 -2.99 -43.53
N THR A 541 138.33 -3.40 -43.97
CA THR A 541 137.35 -4.37 -43.37
C THR A 541 136.46 -4.11 -42.13
N THR A 542 135.28 -4.77 -42.18
CA THR A 542 134.46 -5.43 -41.11
C THR A 542 133.32 -4.72 -40.35
N GLU A 543 132.49 -5.53 -39.68
CA GLU A 543 131.08 -5.30 -39.27
C GLU A 543 130.85 -5.22 -37.72
N ILE A 544 129.56 -5.20 -37.31
CA ILE A 544 128.95 -5.53 -35.99
C ILE A 544 128.63 -4.38 -34.99
N ARG A 545 127.32 -4.06 -34.94
CA ARG A 545 126.34 -3.90 -33.82
C ARG A 545 126.75 -3.45 -32.38
N THR A 546 125.73 -2.88 -31.69
CA THR A 546 125.45 -2.71 -30.24
C THR A 546 125.76 -1.37 -29.53
N ASP A 547 124.66 -0.65 -29.24
CA ASP A 547 124.14 -0.18 -27.93
C ASP A 547 124.84 0.89 -27.05
N THR A 548 124.00 1.81 -26.51
CA THR A 548 124.14 2.59 -25.22
C THR A 548 125.30 3.61 -25.03
N GLU A 549 125.21 4.70 -24.25
CA GLU A 549 124.11 5.59 -23.80
C GLU A 549 124.71 6.90 -23.16
N ILE A 550 123.88 7.84 -22.68
CA ILE A 550 124.13 8.79 -21.56
C ILE A 550 125.02 10.07 -21.78
N MET A 551 124.32 11.23 -21.71
CA MET A 551 124.72 12.56 -21.16
C MET A 551 125.93 13.36 -21.75
N SER A 552 125.81 14.68 -21.98
CA SER A 552 125.43 15.65 -20.93
C SER A 552 124.79 16.99 -21.38
N GLN A 553 123.66 17.29 -20.71
CA GLN A 553 123.33 18.55 -20.01
C GLN A 553 123.49 19.93 -20.68
N LYS A 554 122.37 20.69 -20.70
CA LYS A 554 122.22 21.85 -19.79
C LYS A 554 120.76 22.14 -19.41
N THR A 555 120.50 22.34 -18.12
CA THR A 555 119.24 22.78 -17.50
C THR A 555 119.10 24.33 -17.56
N THR A 556 118.01 25.02 -17.19
CA THR A 556 116.99 24.90 -16.10
C THR A 556 115.62 25.45 -16.59
N GLN A 557 114.40 25.17 -16.10
CA GLN A 557 113.81 25.11 -14.73
C GLN A 557 113.93 26.45 -13.93
N THR A 558 112.93 26.99 -13.22
CA THR A 558 111.49 26.64 -13.04
C THR A 558 110.64 27.96 -13.02
N THR A 559 109.64 28.37 -12.21
CA THR A 559 109.02 27.90 -10.93
C THR A 559 107.59 28.47 -10.72
N ILE A 560 106.83 27.80 -9.85
CA ILE A 560 105.43 27.98 -9.38
C ILE A 560 105.17 29.25 -8.53
N VAL A 561 103.96 29.87 -8.61
CA VAL A 561 103.11 30.40 -7.49
C VAL A 561 101.79 31.03 -8.01
N LYS A 562 100.65 31.25 -7.27
CA LYS A 562 99.82 30.46 -6.32
C LYS A 562 98.60 31.29 -5.80
N HIS A 563 97.35 30.87 -6.07
CA HIS A 563 96.08 31.29 -5.36
C HIS A 563 95.66 32.80 -5.45
N PRO A 564 94.51 33.30 -4.87
CA PRO A 564 93.49 32.67 -3.97
C PRO A 564 91.96 33.00 -4.18
N THR A 565 91.05 32.10 -3.73
CA THR A 565 89.73 32.36 -3.02
C THR A 565 88.58 33.19 -3.67
N LYS A 566 87.28 33.18 -3.26
CA LYS A 566 86.44 32.44 -2.24
C LYS A 566 84.92 32.64 -2.48
N GLN A 567 84.09 31.65 -2.07
CA GLN A 567 82.68 31.76 -1.54
C GLN A 567 81.58 32.30 -2.50
N THR A 568 80.27 32.05 -2.36
CA THR A 568 79.40 31.55 -1.24
C THR A 568 78.28 30.66 -1.87
N LYS A 569 77.88 29.47 -1.37
CA LYS A 569 76.84 29.17 -0.33
C LYS A 569 75.53 29.99 -0.50
N VAL A 570 74.30 29.45 -0.37
CA VAL A 570 73.76 28.37 0.50
C VAL A 570 72.59 27.60 -0.15
N THR A 571 72.48 26.29 0.12
CA THR A 571 71.21 25.58 0.41
C THR A 571 71.44 24.57 1.54
N GLU A 572 70.38 24.26 2.30
CA GLU A 572 70.37 23.32 3.45
C GLU A 572 70.06 21.89 2.94
N SER A 573 70.73 20.79 3.28
CA SER A 573 71.16 20.15 4.55
C SER A 573 70.12 19.16 5.12
N ILE A 574 70.58 18.02 5.69
CA ILE A 574 69.88 16.74 6.07
C ILE A 574 70.15 15.62 5.03
N GLN A 575 70.63 14.40 5.35
CA GLN A 575 71.14 13.77 6.59
C GLN A 575 72.05 12.55 6.26
N LYS A 576 72.98 12.17 7.18
CA LYS A 576 73.57 10.80 7.42
C LYS A 576 74.27 10.06 6.24
N SER A 577 75.57 9.72 6.26
CA SER A 577 76.31 8.70 7.07
C SER A 577 75.87 7.24 6.78
N THR A 578 76.73 6.26 6.46
CA THR A 578 78.18 6.04 6.77
C THR A 578 78.95 5.17 5.74
N ASP A 579 80.27 5.41 5.64
CA ASP A 579 81.39 4.45 5.43
C ASP A 579 81.69 3.71 4.10
N ALA A 580 82.93 3.17 4.06
CA ALA A 580 83.65 2.40 3.03
C ALA A 580 84.24 3.16 1.82
N LYS A 581 85.43 2.72 1.35
CA LYS A 581 86.22 3.34 0.27
C LYS A 581 86.73 2.32 -0.76
N ALA A 582 86.61 2.72 -2.03
CA ALA A 582 87.57 2.53 -3.14
C ALA A 582 88.12 1.13 -3.49
N VAL A 583 87.62 0.60 -4.61
CA VAL A 583 88.42 0.02 -5.72
C VAL A 583 87.81 0.63 -6.99
N THR A 584 88.50 1.57 -7.66
CA THR A 584 89.35 1.38 -8.86
C THR A 584 88.58 1.01 -10.13
N GLU A 585 88.94 1.65 -11.24
CA GLU A 585 88.22 1.65 -12.52
C GLU A 585 88.46 0.36 -13.33
N GLU A 586 87.42 -0.15 -14.00
CA GLU A 586 87.57 -0.79 -15.31
C GLU A 586 86.25 -0.76 -16.10
N GLN A 587 86.33 -0.50 -17.41
CA GLN A 587 85.15 -0.43 -18.29
C GLN A 587 85.01 -1.73 -19.09
N THR A 588 84.03 -2.56 -18.76
CA THR A 588 83.60 -3.69 -19.62
C THR A 588 82.07 -3.82 -19.69
N GLN A 589 81.60 -4.32 -20.83
CA GLN A 589 80.22 -4.23 -21.29
C GLN A 589 79.24 -5.12 -20.49
N ILE A 590 78.26 -4.52 -19.80
CA ILE A 590 77.09 -5.24 -19.24
C ILE A 590 75.80 -4.44 -19.53
N PRO A 591 75.05 -4.76 -20.60
CA PRO A 591 73.80 -4.07 -20.94
C PRO A 591 72.57 -4.54 -20.13
N THR A 592 72.75 -5.41 -19.13
CA THR A 592 71.64 -6.00 -18.34
C THR A 592 71.36 -5.26 -17.03
N SER A 593 72.25 -4.38 -16.56
CA SER A 593 72.12 -3.71 -15.25
C SER A 593 70.84 -2.87 -15.13
N THR A 594 70.57 -2.00 -16.12
CA THR A 594 69.40 -1.13 -16.12
C THR A 594 68.09 -1.91 -16.31
N ALA A 595 68.08 -2.88 -17.23
CA ALA A 595 66.94 -3.76 -17.46
C ALA A 595 66.54 -4.52 -16.18
N ILE A 596 67.51 -5.04 -15.42
CA ILE A 596 67.26 -5.71 -14.14
C ILE A 596 66.66 -4.73 -13.10
N THR A 597 67.09 -3.46 -13.06
CA THR A 597 66.47 -2.47 -12.16
C THR A 597 65.06 -2.05 -12.60
N GLU A 598 64.80 -2.00 -13.92
CA GLU A 598 63.47 -1.73 -14.48
C GLU A 598 62.51 -2.90 -14.19
N ASP A 599 62.95 -4.14 -14.37
CA ASP A 599 62.18 -5.33 -14.01
C ASP A 599 61.94 -5.44 -12.50
N ILE A 600 62.93 -5.11 -11.64
CA ILE A 600 62.75 -5.09 -10.18
C ILE A 600 61.73 -4.04 -9.75
N THR A 601 61.81 -2.81 -10.29
CA THR A 601 60.85 -1.74 -9.94
C THR A 601 59.45 -2.03 -10.46
N ARG A 602 59.35 -2.63 -11.66
CA ARG A 602 58.10 -3.16 -12.19
C ARG A 602 57.50 -4.26 -11.31
N LEU A 603 58.30 -5.27 -10.91
CA LEU A 603 57.85 -6.34 -10.03
C LEU A 603 57.46 -5.82 -8.64
N GLN A 604 58.11 -4.76 -8.15
CA GLN A 604 57.68 -4.07 -6.93
C GLN A 604 56.33 -3.36 -7.10
N MET A 605 56.05 -2.72 -8.25
CA MET A 605 54.73 -2.16 -8.55
C MET A 605 53.66 -3.25 -8.71
N GLU A 606 53.96 -4.34 -9.41
CA GLU A 606 53.03 -5.48 -9.58
C GLU A 606 52.73 -6.16 -8.23
N LEU A 607 53.74 -6.31 -7.35
CA LEU A 607 53.56 -6.78 -5.97
C LEU A 607 52.73 -5.81 -5.12
N GLN A 608 53.00 -4.51 -5.20
CA GLN A 608 52.26 -3.49 -4.44
C GLN A 608 50.79 -3.44 -4.89
N ASN A 609 50.52 -3.55 -6.19
CA ASN A 609 49.17 -3.64 -6.74
C ASN A 609 48.46 -4.92 -6.26
N ALA A 610 49.15 -6.08 -6.26
CA ALA A 610 48.61 -7.32 -5.70
C ALA A 610 48.34 -7.23 -4.19
N CYS A 611 49.17 -6.51 -3.42
CA CYS A 611 48.94 -6.24 -2.01
C CYS A 611 47.75 -5.30 -1.76
N ASN A 612 47.46 -4.37 -2.68
CA ASN A 612 46.29 -3.49 -2.58
C ASN A 612 45.02 -4.25 -2.95
N THR A 613 44.95 -4.90 -4.11
CA THR A 613 43.77 -5.70 -4.51
C THR A 613 43.45 -6.82 -3.52
N ARG A 614 44.45 -7.38 -2.85
CA ARG A 614 44.22 -8.32 -1.73
C ARG A 614 43.51 -7.65 -0.54
N LYS A 615 43.85 -6.41 -0.16
CA LYS A 615 43.15 -5.69 0.92
C LYS A 615 41.72 -5.38 0.53
N ASP A 616 41.51 -4.96 -0.72
CA ASP A 616 40.18 -4.66 -1.25
C ASP A 616 39.28 -5.92 -1.19
N LEU A 617 39.83 -7.08 -1.58
CA LEU A 617 39.17 -8.38 -1.45
C LEU A 617 38.99 -8.86 0.01
N GLU A 618 39.89 -8.50 0.93
CA GLU A 618 39.74 -8.78 2.37
C GLU A 618 38.63 -7.92 3.00
N ILE A 619 38.46 -6.67 2.55
CA ILE A 619 37.35 -5.78 2.92
C ILE A 619 36.03 -6.30 2.34
N GLU A 620 35.99 -6.63 1.05
CA GLU A 620 34.79 -7.21 0.40
C GLU A 620 34.36 -8.52 1.07
N ASN A 621 35.32 -9.35 1.52
CA ASN A 621 35.02 -10.56 2.31
C ASN A 621 34.48 -10.26 3.72
N ALA A 622 34.82 -9.12 4.34
CA ALA A 622 34.23 -8.69 5.61
C ALA A 622 32.77 -8.25 5.39
N ASP A 623 32.55 -7.37 4.41
CA ASP A 623 31.23 -6.88 3.97
C ASP A 623 30.29 -8.05 3.63
N LEU A 624 30.75 -9.02 2.85
CA LEU A 624 29.95 -10.20 2.48
C LEU A 624 29.62 -11.08 3.70
N ARG A 625 30.50 -11.17 4.70
CA ARG A 625 30.22 -11.93 5.94
C ARG A 625 29.22 -11.23 6.83
N GLU A 626 29.28 -9.90 6.94
CA GLU A 626 28.31 -9.10 7.70
C GLU A 626 26.92 -9.12 7.03
N ARG A 627 26.86 -8.97 5.71
CA ARG A 627 25.60 -9.11 4.95
C ARG A 627 25.02 -10.53 5.07
N LEU A 628 25.86 -11.56 5.11
CA LEU A 628 25.43 -12.95 5.30
C LEU A 628 24.94 -13.21 6.74
N SER A 629 25.60 -12.69 7.77
CA SER A 629 25.12 -12.85 9.15
C SER A 629 23.82 -12.08 9.41
N ALA A 630 23.67 -10.87 8.85
CA ALA A 630 22.42 -10.12 8.88
C ALA A 630 21.28 -10.85 8.15
N ALA A 631 21.57 -11.46 6.99
CA ALA A 631 20.60 -12.28 6.27
C ALA A 631 20.18 -13.53 7.06
N MET A 632 21.12 -14.20 7.74
CA MET A 632 20.80 -15.33 8.64
C MET A 632 19.91 -14.89 9.80
N ALA A 633 20.24 -13.80 10.49
CA ALA A 633 19.41 -13.27 11.59
C ALA A 633 17.99 -12.89 11.13
N SER A 634 17.85 -12.36 9.90
CA SER A 634 16.54 -12.09 9.29
C SER A 634 15.76 -13.36 8.97
N ILE A 635 16.43 -14.43 8.51
CA ILE A 635 15.81 -15.74 8.28
C ILE A 635 15.32 -16.35 9.60
N ASP A 636 16.12 -16.26 10.66
CA ASP A 636 15.76 -16.76 11.99
C ASP A 636 14.55 -15.99 12.56
N GLN A 637 14.51 -14.66 12.43
CA GLN A 637 13.34 -13.85 12.81
C GLN A 637 12.09 -14.25 12.02
N LEU A 638 12.19 -14.44 10.70
CA LEU A 638 11.05 -14.87 9.86
C LEU A 638 10.58 -16.30 10.20
N ALA A 639 11.48 -17.16 10.69
CA ALA A 639 11.12 -18.48 11.20
C ALA A 639 10.37 -18.38 12.55
N GLU A 640 10.81 -17.50 13.45
CA GLU A 640 10.14 -17.21 14.73
C GLU A 640 8.72 -16.65 14.49
N GLU A 641 8.59 -15.65 13.62
CA GLU A 641 7.29 -15.06 13.23
C GLU A 641 6.36 -16.09 12.60
N ARG A 642 6.88 -16.95 11.71
CA ARG A 642 6.12 -18.07 11.14
C ARG A 642 5.64 -19.06 12.21
N ASN A 643 6.46 -19.37 13.20
CA ASN A 643 6.09 -20.29 14.29
C ASN A 643 4.97 -19.69 15.17
N VAL A 644 5.05 -18.40 15.49
CA VAL A 644 3.99 -17.66 16.19
C VAL A 644 2.68 -17.63 15.38
N GLN A 645 2.76 -17.39 14.07
CA GLN A 645 1.59 -17.46 13.18
C GLN A 645 1.00 -18.87 13.11
N ALA A 646 1.82 -19.92 13.03
CA ALA A 646 1.35 -21.30 13.01
C ALA A 646 0.66 -21.70 14.32
N ALA A 647 1.19 -21.28 15.48
CA ALA A 647 0.56 -21.49 16.78
C ALA A 647 -0.80 -20.78 16.87
N LYS A 648 -0.90 -19.52 16.38
CA LYS A 648 -2.15 -18.76 16.35
C LYS A 648 -3.19 -19.37 15.39
N VAL A 649 -2.77 -19.92 14.25
CA VAL A 649 -3.65 -20.67 13.34
C VAL A 649 -4.15 -21.96 13.98
N ALA A 650 -3.31 -22.67 14.72
CA ALA A 650 -3.74 -23.85 15.49
C ALA A 650 -4.77 -23.47 16.57
N GLU A 651 -4.52 -22.43 17.36
CA GLU A 651 -5.46 -21.92 18.38
C GLU A 651 -6.81 -21.51 17.78
N LEU A 652 -6.81 -20.81 16.64
CA LEU A 652 -8.04 -20.44 15.93
C LEU A 652 -8.76 -21.67 15.35
N THR A 653 -8.03 -22.68 14.89
CA THR A 653 -8.62 -23.94 14.40
C THR A 653 -9.28 -24.70 15.56
N ASP A 654 -8.62 -24.79 16.71
CA ASP A 654 -9.15 -25.38 17.94
C ASP A 654 -10.41 -24.64 18.43
N ALA A 655 -10.41 -23.31 18.35
CA ALA A 655 -11.56 -22.48 18.71
C ALA A 655 -12.76 -22.68 17.75
N VAL A 656 -12.52 -22.78 16.44
CA VAL A 656 -13.54 -23.13 15.45
C VAL A 656 -14.09 -24.52 15.71
N SER A 657 -13.23 -25.53 15.89
CA SER A 657 -13.67 -26.91 16.18
C SER A 657 -14.52 -27.02 17.45
N ARG A 658 -14.24 -26.21 18.48
CA ARG A 658 -15.08 -26.12 19.68
C ARG A 658 -16.44 -25.51 19.39
N LEU A 659 -16.49 -24.40 18.66
CA LEU A 659 -17.74 -23.72 18.27
C LEU A 659 -18.62 -24.63 17.39
N GLU A 660 -18.02 -25.34 16.43
CA GLU A 660 -18.68 -26.34 15.60
C GLU A 660 -19.22 -27.50 16.46
N SER A 661 -18.44 -28.05 17.39
CA SER A 661 -18.91 -29.12 18.29
C SER A 661 -20.03 -28.69 19.26
N THR A 662 -20.14 -27.39 19.56
CA THR A 662 -21.26 -26.84 20.34
C THR A 662 -22.52 -26.58 19.50
N ALA A 663 -22.41 -26.57 18.16
CA ALA A 663 -23.56 -26.40 17.27
C ALA A 663 -24.33 -27.71 17.00
N ASP A 664 -23.67 -28.87 17.16
CA ASP A 664 -24.25 -30.21 17.02
C ASP A 664 -24.84 -30.78 18.34
N ALA A 665 -24.95 -29.96 19.40
CA ALA A 665 -25.62 -30.34 20.65
C ALA A 665 -27.16 -30.19 20.51
N PRO A 666 -27.96 -31.26 20.75
CA PRO A 666 -29.40 -31.27 20.51
C PRO A 666 -30.26 -30.68 21.64
#